data_AF-A0AAD5DHR8-F1
#
_entry.id   AF-A0AAD5DHR8-F1
#
_cell.length_a   1.000
_cell.length_b   1.000
_cell.length_c   1.000
_cell.angle_alpha   90.00
_cell.angle_beta   90.00
_cell.angle_gamma   90.00
#
_symmetry.space_group_name_H-M   'P 1'
#
loop_
_entity.id
_entity.type
_entity.pdbx_description
1 polymer ?
#
loop_
_entity_poly.entity_id
_entity_poly.type
_entity_poly.pdbx_seq_one_letter_code
_entity_poly.pdbx_strand_id
1 'polypeptide(L)'
;MERRRLLLVGLVVAAVVAVVVLVVALAGVALNKPGPSGSNEKPPPLPPLTGPLPQGRGLDWSRAGYREGLEAPPSPPVKYNVLDFGAKGDNVTDDTAALEAAIEAANSEPGVVFLPPGVYRLTRPLRVTSSSVVIRGAGEGSTVIFVPLALSDVFPGTWRTNADGSVSTQWIYTGGFLTFIGEQRRSHTPSTRLAKVTGAVEQGDTILPVDKPRNFEMGQWVHIFINDASTDKAGSYEEDGEGGSITTFATRRRRLAAAANGTIAAWIYGDNLADSGTGTVLNKDEVHFTAKVAAIGNDWVALDRPLPFPVRSSWAGDVHRFDPTIQDSGVEQLTIQFAHSLLGPHLTERGYNGIEFAWAGNVWVRQVTVLNADNGVRFRRVDRSLITDLTVGVTEPRWTADSAGATGLNGHHAVSVTEGHDNLITRFNISAPYHHDITLASGALQNVVSNGTGTDLVIDLHRAASYGNLFARLDLGRGTRPFKSGGRGDRGAHTGRQTTFWNLGTPPRGDPPPRPPPPPPSPAPPPGLAPALAPEPALAPSGQPGEQQPIGGERSRRLLGAGGAGVGGSGSSSSSTGRLPSMQQQQQQQQQAGALRRLAQEDDQASVGLPPCDFGPQLNFIGSFDGDSMCSDMQWLVQPLGEYAPADLHRGQVSERIARSASSPAAR
;
A
#
# COMPACT_ATOMS: atom_id res chain seq x y z
N MET A 1 -25.64 63.75 -15.24
CA MET A 1 -24.28 63.61 -15.79
C MET A 1 -23.67 62.23 -15.51
N GLU A 2 -23.89 61.64 -14.33
CA GLU A 2 -23.29 60.34 -13.95
C GLU A 2 -23.76 59.12 -14.77
N ARG A 3 -25.06 59.01 -15.11
CA ARG A 3 -25.55 57.87 -15.92
C ARG A 3 -24.95 57.82 -17.33
N ARG A 4 -24.65 58.97 -17.93
CA ARG A 4 -23.95 59.03 -19.23
C ARG A 4 -22.47 58.65 -19.11
N ARG A 5 -21.83 58.92 -17.97
CA ARG A 5 -20.44 58.51 -17.70
C ARG A 5 -20.34 56.99 -17.46
N LEU A 6 -21.28 56.39 -16.73
CA LEU A 6 -21.33 54.93 -16.53
C LEU A 6 -21.60 54.15 -17.82
N LEU A 7 -22.47 54.66 -18.69
CA LEU A 7 -22.69 54.08 -20.03
C LEU A 7 -21.46 54.23 -20.93
N LEU A 8 -20.76 55.37 -20.88
CA LEU A 8 -19.51 55.55 -21.65
C LEU A 8 -18.39 54.63 -21.14
N VAL A 9 -18.24 54.48 -19.83
CA VAL A 9 -17.24 53.58 -19.22
C VAL A 9 -17.58 52.12 -19.55
N GLY A 10 -18.85 51.72 -19.49
CA GLY A 10 -19.28 50.38 -19.89
C GLY A 10 -19.00 50.07 -21.37
N LEU A 11 -19.24 51.03 -22.26
CA LEU A 11 -18.94 50.90 -23.70
C LEU A 11 -17.43 50.86 -23.97
N VAL A 12 -16.63 51.65 -23.25
CA VAL A 12 -15.16 51.63 -23.38
C VAL A 12 -14.58 50.33 -22.84
N VAL A 13 -15.07 49.82 -21.72
CA VAL A 13 -14.64 48.52 -21.17
C VAL A 13 -15.03 47.37 -22.10
N ALA A 14 -16.26 47.37 -22.65
CA ALA A 14 -16.69 46.37 -23.62
C ALA A 14 -15.86 46.43 -24.92
N ALA A 15 -15.53 47.63 -25.40
CA ALA A 15 -14.66 47.80 -26.57
C ALA A 15 -13.22 47.37 -26.28
N VAL A 16 -12.67 47.65 -25.10
CA VAL A 16 -11.34 47.19 -24.70
C VAL A 16 -11.30 45.68 -24.53
N VAL A 17 -12.32 45.05 -23.94
CA VAL A 17 -12.41 43.59 -23.83
C VAL A 17 -12.56 42.95 -25.22
N ALA A 18 -13.37 43.52 -26.10
CA ALA A 18 -13.50 43.05 -27.48
C ALA A 18 -12.19 43.20 -28.27
N VAL A 19 -11.44 44.29 -28.08
CA VAL A 19 -10.13 44.49 -28.71
C VAL A 19 -9.08 43.56 -28.09
N VAL A 20 -9.11 43.27 -26.78
CA VAL A 20 -8.21 42.28 -26.16
C VAL A 20 -8.53 40.87 -26.64
N VAL A 21 -9.81 40.50 -26.75
CA VAL A 21 -10.23 39.20 -27.31
C VAL A 21 -9.86 39.10 -28.80
N LEU A 22 -10.00 40.19 -29.55
CA LEU A 22 -9.62 40.25 -30.96
C LEU A 22 -8.09 40.29 -31.16
N VAL A 23 -7.33 40.92 -30.25
CA VAL A 23 -5.86 40.89 -30.26
C VAL A 23 -5.35 39.53 -29.79
N VAL A 24 -6.04 38.83 -28.88
CA VAL A 24 -5.73 37.42 -28.56
C VAL A 24 -6.09 36.48 -29.72
N ALA A 25 -7.15 36.79 -30.48
CA ALA A 25 -7.54 36.02 -31.67
C ALA A 25 -6.68 36.33 -32.92
N LEU A 26 -6.17 37.56 -33.07
CA LEU A 26 -5.31 38.00 -34.18
C LEU A 26 -3.82 37.84 -33.89
N ALA A 27 -3.40 37.91 -32.62
CA ALA A 27 -2.12 37.40 -32.14
C ALA A 27 -2.24 35.90 -31.85
N GLY A 28 -2.82 35.17 -32.81
CA GLY A 28 -2.48 33.79 -33.07
C GLY A 28 -0.99 33.71 -33.42
N VAL A 29 -0.13 33.96 -32.43
CA VAL A 29 1.03 33.10 -32.23
C VAL A 29 0.38 31.73 -32.12
N ALA A 30 0.43 31.00 -33.23
CA ALA A 30 0.39 29.56 -33.17
C ALA A 30 1.49 29.20 -32.15
N LEU A 31 1.09 29.04 -30.88
CA LEU A 31 1.63 27.98 -30.08
C LEU A 31 1.35 26.76 -30.95
N ASN A 32 2.32 26.41 -31.79
CA ASN A 32 2.38 25.13 -32.42
C ASN A 32 2.19 24.16 -31.25
N LYS A 33 0.97 23.64 -31.08
CA LYS A 33 0.85 22.28 -30.58
C LYS A 33 1.83 21.53 -31.47
N PRO A 34 2.88 20.88 -30.93
CA PRO A 34 3.68 20.03 -31.78
C PRO A 34 2.67 19.07 -32.42
N GLY A 35 2.46 19.22 -33.73
CA GLY A 35 1.87 18.15 -34.52
C GLY A 35 2.74 16.91 -34.28
N PRO A 36 2.21 15.69 -34.46
CA PRO A 36 3.01 14.48 -34.32
C PRO A 36 4.30 14.70 -35.11
N SER A 37 5.44 14.72 -34.42
CA SER A 37 6.74 14.88 -35.04
C SER A 37 6.87 13.74 -36.04
N GLY A 38 6.68 14.06 -37.32
CA GLY A 38 6.45 13.10 -38.40
C GLY A 38 7.72 12.39 -38.85
N SER A 39 8.48 11.82 -37.92
CA SER A 39 9.39 10.73 -38.24
C SER A 39 8.67 9.42 -37.92
N ASN A 40 8.49 8.55 -38.92
CA ASN A 40 8.13 7.13 -38.71
C ASN A 40 9.19 6.35 -37.92
N GLU A 41 10.30 7.01 -37.56
CA GLU A 41 11.39 6.45 -36.80
C GLU A 41 10.94 6.21 -35.35
N LYS A 42 11.11 4.97 -34.91
CA LYS A 42 10.81 4.58 -33.53
C LYS A 42 11.82 5.27 -32.60
N PRO A 43 11.39 5.86 -31.47
CA PRO A 43 12.32 6.37 -30.48
C PRO A 43 13.25 5.24 -29.99
N PRO A 44 14.48 5.56 -29.61
CA PRO A 44 15.40 4.56 -29.07
C PRO A 44 14.81 3.91 -27.80
N PRO A 45 15.10 2.64 -27.52
CA PRO A 45 14.67 1.98 -26.30
C PRO A 45 15.10 2.75 -25.06
N LEU A 46 14.24 2.80 -24.04
CA LEU A 46 14.62 3.36 -22.75
C LEU A 46 15.57 2.38 -22.05
N PRO A 47 16.72 2.84 -21.54
CA PRO A 47 17.59 1.98 -20.74
C PRO A 47 16.84 1.49 -19.50
N PRO A 48 16.90 0.20 -19.16
CA PRO A 48 16.19 -0.33 -18.01
C PRO A 48 16.67 0.32 -16.70
N LEU A 49 15.76 0.43 -15.74
CA LEU A 49 16.02 0.89 -14.38
C LEU A 49 15.92 -0.30 -13.43
N THR A 50 16.78 -1.31 -13.59
CA THR A 50 16.74 -2.55 -12.78
C THR A 50 17.64 -2.51 -11.54
N GLY A 51 18.33 -1.39 -11.31
CA GLY A 51 19.36 -1.29 -10.28
C GLY A 51 20.53 -2.24 -10.56
N PRO A 52 21.21 -2.77 -9.52
CA PRO A 52 22.38 -3.65 -9.68
C PRO A 52 22.02 -5.10 -10.05
N LEU A 53 20.74 -5.42 -10.27
CA LEU A 53 20.31 -6.77 -10.65
C LEU A 53 20.79 -7.11 -12.07
N PRO A 54 21.16 -8.38 -12.34
CA PRO A 54 21.51 -8.81 -13.69
C PRO A 54 20.36 -8.59 -14.69
N GLN A 55 20.71 -8.48 -15.98
CA GLN A 55 19.72 -8.33 -17.05
C GLN A 55 18.67 -9.46 -17.00
N GLY A 56 17.40 -9.09 -17.15
CA GLY A 56 16.28 -10.03 -17.09
C GLY A 56 15.85 -10.44 -15.66
N ARG A 57 16.52 -9.97 -14.61
CA ARG A 57 16.16 -10.30 -13.21
C ARG A 57 15.31 -9.24 -12.52
N GLY A 58 15.51 -7.96 -12.82
CA GLY A 58 14.80 -6.85 -12.19
C GLY A 58 13.75 -6.20 -13.09
N LEU A 59 12.88 -5.41 -12.46
CA LEU A 59 11.97 -4.47 -13.12
C LEU A 59 12.28 -3.03 -12.66
N ASP A 60 11.65 -2.05 -13.30
CA ASP A 60 11.63 -0.67 -12.83
C ASP A 60 10.52 -0.51 -11.78
N TRP A 61 10.89 -0.45 -10.50
CA TRP A 61 9.95 -0.18 -9.40
C TRP A 61 9.89 1.29 -9.02
N SER A 62 10.68 2.17 -9.65
CA SER A 62 10.75 3.60 -9.28
C SER A 62 9.42 4.33 -9.40
N ARG A 63 8.46 3.76 -10.14
CA ARG A 63 7.12 4.32 -10.38
C ARG A 63 6.10 3.90 -9.33
N ALA A 64 6.48 3.11 -8.33
CA ALA A 64 5.56 2.75 -7.27
C ALA A 64 5.18 3.94 -6.39
N GLY A 65 3.88 4.09 -6.11
CA GLY A 65 3.35 5.11 -5.20
C GLY A 65 2.46 6.15 -5.86
N TYR A 66 1.87 7.02 -5.03
CA TYR A 66 1.01 8.12 -5.46
C TYR A 66 1.69 8.94 -6.56
N ARG A 67 0.99 9.08 -7.71
CA ARG A 67 1.48 9.79 -8.89
C ARG A 67 2.92 9.41 -9.26
N GLU A 68 3.13 8.10 -9.39
CA GLU A 68 4.38 7.49 -9.82
C GLU A 68 5.55 7.67 -8.84
N GLY A 69 5.26 7.93 -7.55
CA GLY A 69 6.25 8.12 -6.50
C GLY A 69 7.02 9.45 -6.58
N LEU A 70 6.55 10.41 -7.39
CA LEU A 70 7.19 11.72 -7.58
C LEU A 70 6.53 12.83 -6.75
N GLU A 71 5.29 12.65 -6.33
CA GLU A 71 4.51 13.64 -5.61
C GLU A 71 4.14 13.09 -4.23
N ALA A 72 4.08 13.98 -3.23
CA ALA A 72 3.41 13.66 -1.99
C ALA A 72 1.88 13.77 -2.18
N PRO A 73 1.07 12.94 -1.49
CA PRO A 73 -0.37 13.15 -1.51
C PRO A 73 -0.73 14.57 -1.05
N PRO A 74 -1.69 15.23 -1.71
CA PRO A 74 -2.02 16.62 -1.44
C PRO A 74 -2.59 16.79 -0.02
N SER A 75 -2.54 18.01 0.51
CA SER A 75 -3.20 18.37 1.77
C SER A 75 -4.14 19.56 1.54
N PRO A 76 -5.28 19.34 0.85
CA PRO A 76 -6.24 20.41 0.57
C PRO A 76 -6.88 20.94 1.87
N PRO A 77 -7.40 22.18 1.87
CA PRO A 77 -8.10 22.73 3.03
C PRO A 77 -9.36 21.93 3.36
N VAL A 78 -9.76 22.00 4.64
CA VAL A 78 -11.02 21.41 5.12
C VAL A 78 -12.20 22.08 4.43
N LYS A 79 -13.15 21.28 3.94
CA LYS A 79 -14.39 21.77 3.31
C LYS A 79 -15.63 21.42 4.13
N TYR A 80 -15.68 20.20 4.64
CA TYR A 80 -16.79 19.72 5.47
C TYR A 80 -16.27 19.35 6.84
N ASN A 81 -16.82 19.96 7.89
CA ASN A 81 -16.60 19.50 9.26
C ASN A 81 -17.82 18.68 9.67
N VAL A 82 -17.62 17.43 10.11
CA VAL A 82 -18.72 16.51 10.45
C VAL A 82 -19.60 17.02 11.59
N LEU A 83 -19.10 17.93 12.43
CA LEU A 83 -19.90 18.57 13.48
C LEU A 83 -21.01 19.46 12.91
N ASP A 84 -20.80 20.05 11.73
CA ASP A 84 -21.81 20.86 11.04
C ASP A 84 -22.96 19.98 10.49
N PHE A 85 -22.71 18.68 10.35
CA PHE A 85 -23.69 17.66 9.97
C PHE A 85 -24.34 16.97 11.18
N GLY A 86 -24.00 17.39 12.39
CA GLY A 86 -24.63 16.93 13.63
C GLY A 86 -23.88 15.83 14.38
N ALA A 87 -22.69 15.42 13.92
CA ALA A 87 -21.86 14.45 14.64
C ALA A 87 -21.48 14.99 16.02
N LYS A 88 -21.37 14.09 17.01
CA LYS A 88 -21.00 14.42 18.39
C LYS A 88 -19.59 14.00 18.74
N GLY A 89 -19.10 12.87 18.23
CA GLY A 89 -17.76 12.37 18.55
C GLY A 89 -17.58 12.08 20.05
N ASP A 90 -18.64 11.70 20.75
CA ASP A 90 -18.70 11.55 22.21
C ASP A 90 -18.62 10.09 22.70
N ASN A 91 -18.36 9.13 21.80
CA ASN A 91 -18.38 7.68 22.03
C ASN A 91 -19.73 7.08 22.47
N VAL A 92 -20.81 7.86 22.46
CA VAL A 92 -22.15 7.43 22.90
C VAL A 92 -23.16 7.55 21.77
N THR A 93 -23.20 8.70 21.13
CA THR A 93 -24.08 9.00 20.01
C THR A 93 -23.67 8.20 18.78
N ASP A 94 -24.65 7.63 18.07
CA ASP A 94 -24.41 7.05 16.74
C ASP A 94 -24.25 8.20 15.73
N ASP A 95 -23.01 8.39 15.26
CA ASP A 95 -22.64 9.48 14.36
C ASP A 95 -22.82 9.11 12.87
N THR A 96 -23.29 7.89 12.58
CA THR A 96 -23.35 7.35 11.21
C THR A 96 -24.10 8.28 10.25
N ALA A 97 -25.27 8.78 10.63
CA ALA A 97 -26.07 9.64 9.74
C ALA A 97 -25.37 10.99 9.42
N ALA A 98 -24.66 11.56 10.39
CA ALA A 98 -23.92 12.80 10.19
C ALA A 98 -22.69 12.58 9.29
N LEU A 99 -21.97 11.47 9.50
CA LEU A 99 -20.85 11.08 8.65
C LEU A 99 -21.29 10.78 7.22
N GLU A 100 -22.40 10.06 7.02
CA GLU A 100 -22.98 9.81 5.70
C GLU A 100 -23.36 11.11 4.99
N ALA A 101 -24.00 12.06 5.68
CA ALA A 101 -24.38 13.33 5.09
C ALA A 101 -23.16 14.17 4.66
N ALA A 102 -22.08 14.16 5.45
CA ALA A 102 -20.83 14.84 5.09
C ALA A 102 -20.15 14.18 3.87
N ILE A 103 -20.16 12.84 3.80
CA ILE A 103 -19.62 12.10 2.66
C ILE A 103 -20.46 12.33 1.40
N GLU A 104 -21.79 12.40 1.50
CA GLU A 104 -22.67 12.67 0.37
C GLU A 104 -22.44 14.09 -0.20
N ALA A 105 -22.24 15.07 0.68
CA ALA A 105 -21.84 16.41 0.27
C ALA A 105 -20.48 16.38 -0.46
N ALA A 106 -19.51 15.59 0.02
CA ALA A 106 -18.22 15.43 -0.64
C ALA A 106 -18.28 14.63 -1.96
N ASN A 107 -19.18 13.65 -2.08
CA ASN A 107 -19.43 12.97 -3.34
C ASN A 107 -19.99 13.95 -4.39
N SER A 108 -20.87 14.86 -3.98
CA SER A 108 -21.45 15.88 -4.87
C SER A 108 -20.48 17.01 -5.23
N GLU A 109 -19.74 17.51 -4.24
CA GLU A 109 -18.79 18.60 -4.43
C GLU A 109 -17.49 18.26 -3.67
N PRO A 110 -16.49 17.66 -4.35
CA PRO A 110 -15.29 17.11 -3.72
C PRO A 110 -14.56 18.03 -2.75
N GLY A 111 -13.97 17.41 -1.74
CA GLY A 111 -13.23 18.10 -0.70
C GLY A 111 -12.91 17.20 0.49
N VAL A 112 -12.28 17.81 1.50
CA VAL A 112 -11.92 17.11 2.74
C VAL A 112 -13.12 17.09 3.68
N VAL A 113 -13.51 15.88 4.08
CA VAL A 113 -14.40 15.59 5.22
C VAL A 113 -13.53 15.44 6.46
N PHE A 114 -13.59 16.45 7.32
CA PHE A 114 -12.79 16.56 8.53
C PHE A 114 -13.57 16.08 9.75
N LEU A 115 -12.95 15.19 10.51
CA LEU A 115 -13.40 14.69 11.80
C LEU A 115 -12.50 15.31 12.89
N PRO A 116 -12.96 16.35 13.61
CA PRO A 116 -12.23 16.93 14.74
C PRO A 116 -11.93 15.88 15.84
N PRO A 117 -11.09 16.20 16.84
CA PRO A 117 -10.82 15.28 17.94
C PRO A 117 -12.11 14.75 18.59
N GLY A 118 -12.19 13.44 18.80
CA GLY A 118 -13.39 12.77 19.28
C GLY A 118 -13.45 11.28 18.92
N VAL A 119 -14.45 10.59 19.46
CA VAL A 119 -14.74 9.18 19.17
C VAL A 119 -16.10 9.07 18.50
N TYR A 120 -16.10 8.82 17.20
CA TYR A 120 -17.30 8.78 16.36
C TYR A 120 -17.77 7.34 16.20
N ARG A 121 -18.97 7.02 16.69
CA ARG A 121 -19.53 5.68 16.52
C ARG A 121 -20.08 5.52 15.11
N LEU A 122 -19.62 4.50 14.40
CA LEU A 122 -20.05 4.17 13.05
C LEU A 122 -20.66 2.77 13.02
N THR A 123 -21.97 2.68 12.77
CA THR A 123 -22.72 1.41 12.79
C THR A 123 -23.02 0.86 11.40
N ARG A 124 -22.74 1.62 10.33
CA ARG A 124 -22.89 1.18 8.94
C ARG A 124 -21.74 1.70 8.05
N PRO A 125 -21.38 1.01 6.96
CA PRO A 125 -20.31 1.47 6.07
C PRO A 125 -20.58 2.80 5.38
N LEU A 126 -19.51 3.57 5.18
CA LEU A 126 -19.48 4.79 4.38
C LEU A 126 -18.93 4.51 2.99
N ARG A 127 -19.52 5.13 1.97
CA ARG A 127 -19.14 4.94 0.57
C ARG A 127 -18.82 6.25 -0.12
N VAL A 128 -17.58 6.35 -0.58
CA VAL A 128 -17.09 7.42 -1.46
C VAL A 128 -17.15 6.93 -2.91
N THR A 129 -17.76 7.75 -3.77
CA THR A 129 -17.98 7.45 -5.18
C THR A 129 -17.41 8.52 -6.12
N SER A 130 -16.78 9.55 -5.57
CA SER A 130 -16.14 10.62 -6.32
C SER A 130 -14.64 10.73 -6.05
N SER A 131 -13.92 11.23 -7.05
CA SER A 131 -12.51 11.62 -6.92
C SER A 131 -12.33 12.86 -6.05
N SER A 132 -11.11 13.08 -5.54
CA SER A 132 -10.75 14.24 -4.72
C SER A 132 -11.50 14.36 -3.39
N VAL A 133 -11.92 13.22 -2.82
CA VAL A 133 -12.56 13.14 -1.50
C VAL A 133 -11.57 12.58 -0.49
N VAL A 134 -11.37 13.30 0.61
CA VAL A 134 -10.44 12.89 1.67
C VAL A 134 -11.16 12.81 2.99
N ILE A 135 -11.07 11.67 3.66
CA ILE A 135 -11.53 11.51 5.05
C ILE A 135 -10.31 11.78 5.95
N ARG A 136 -10.36 12.88 6.71
CA ARG A 136 -9.24 13.36 7.53
C ARG A 136 -9.65 13.48 8.99
N GLY A 137 -8.90 12.87 9.89
CA GLY A 137 -8.98 13.17 11.32
C GLY A 137 -7.99 14.24 11.78
N ALA A 138 -7.92 14.47 13.08
CA ALA A 138 -6.98 15.39 13.73
C ALA A 138 -5.67 14.72 14.20
N GLY A 139 -5.49 13.43 13.89
CA GLY A 139 -4.36 12.58 14.28
C GLY A 139 -4.80 11.21 14.79
N GLU A 140 -3.92 10.19 14.69
CA GLU A 140 -4.20 8.79 15.03
C GLU A 140 -4.66 8.59 16.49
N GLY A 141 -4.22 9.42 17.43
CA GLY A 141 -4.69 9.36 18.83
C GLY A 141 -5.81 10.36 19.17
N SER A 142 -6.16 11.26 18.25
CA SER A 142 -7.10 12.37 18.51
C SER A 142 -8.47 12.10 17.93
N THR A 143 -8.54 11.46 16.76
CA THR A 143 -9.79 11.10 16.09
C THR A 143 -9.89 9.59 16.00
N VAL A 144 -10.94 9.02 16.60
CA VAL A 144 -11.23 7.58 16.53
C VAL A 144 -12.59 7.39 15.86
N ILE A 145 -12.64 6.59 14.81
CA ILE A 145 -13.88 6.00 14.30
C ILE A 145 -14.04 4.65 15.02
N PHE A 146 -15.03 4.55 15.91
CA PHE A 146 -15.32 3.31 16.64
C PHE A 146 -16.46 2.54 15.96
N VAL A 147 -16.18 1.29 15.59
CA VAL A 147 -17.13 0.43 14.88
C VAL A 147 -17.57 -0.72 15.79
N PRO A 148 -18.81 -0.72 16.31
CA PRO A 148 -19.27 -1.74 17.25
C PRO A 148 -19.81 -3.02 16.61
N LEU A 149 -20.05 -3.02 15.29
CA LEU A 149 -20.72 -4.13 14.58
C LEU A 149 -19.82 -4.66 13.47
N ALA A 150 -19.84 -5.98 13.25
CA ALA A 150 -19.22 -6.56 12.06
C ALA A 150 -20.14 -6.40 10.84
N LEU A 151 -19.59 -6.46 9.62
CA LEU A 151 -20.40 -6.40 8.40
C LEU A 151 -21.48 -7.50 8.34
N SER A 152 -21.23 -8.70 8.88
CA SER A 152 -22.25 -9.75 8.98
C SER A 152 -23.43 -9.41 9.90
N ASP A 153 -23.23 -8.49 10.85
CA ASP A 153 -24.27 -8.05 11.77
C ASP A 153 -25.08 -6.90 11.16
N VAL A 154 -24.39 -6.00 10.44
CA VAL A 154 -25.01 -4.91 9.68
C VAL A 154 -25.87 -5.45 8.54
N PHE A 155 -25.38 -6.48 7.85
CA PHE A 155 -26.05 -7.15 6.74
C PHE A 155 -26.35 -8.60 7.11
N PRO A 156 -27.47 -8.90 7.78
CA PRO A 156 -27.80 -10.26 8.17
C PRO A 156 -28.06 -11.15 6.93
N GLY A 157 -27.76 -12.45 7.06
CA GLY A 157 -27.97 -13.43 5.99
C GLY A 157 -26.79 -13.60 5.03
N THR A 158 -25.63 -13.03 5.32
CA THR A 158 -24.42 -13.15 4.48
C THR A 158 -23.59 -14.40 4.76
N TRP A 159 -24.01 -15.24 5.71
CA TRP A 159 -23.37 -16.52 6.00
C TRP A 159 -23.85 -17.60 5.03
N ARG A 160 -22.91 -18.38 4.51
CA ARG A 160 -23.17 -19.49 3.59
C ARG A 160 -22.43 -20.75 4.02
N THR A 161 -23.07 -21.90 3.84
CA THR A 161 -22.41 -23.20 3.90
C THR A 161 -21.87 -23.52 2.52
N ASN A 162 -20.55 -23.70 2.44
CA ASN A 162 -19.85 -24.06 1.23
C ASN A 162 -20.08 -25.55 0.90
N ALA A 163 -19.75 -25.95 -0.34
CA ALA A 163 -19.95 -27.32 -0.80
C ALA A 163 -19.18 -28.38 0.02
N ASP A 164 -18.09 -27.98 0.66
CA ASP A 164 -17.27 -28.82 1.55
C ASP A 164 -17.79 -28.86 3.01
N GLY A 165 -18.91 -28.20 3.30
CA GLY A 165 -19.50 -28.10 4.63
C GLY A 165 -18.90 -27.00 5.52
N SER A 166 -17.85 -26.30 5.07
CA SER A 166 -17.34 -25.12 5.78
C SER A 166 -18.36 -23.98 5.75
N VAL A 167 -18.31 -23.09 6.74
CA VAL A 167 -19.18 -21.91 6.81
C VAL A 167 -18.34 -20.66 6.63
N SER A 168 -18.77 -19.77 5.75
CA SER A 168 -18.06 -18.53 5.44
C SER A 168 -19.04 -17.38 5.22
N THR A 169 -18.54 -16.16 5.15
CA THR A 169 -19.30 -15.00 4.68
C THR A 169 -18.52 -14.26 3.62
N GLN A 170 -19.20 -13.52 2.73
CA GLN A 170 -18.56 -12.76 1.66
C GLN A 170 -17.53 -11.73 2.17
N TRP A 171 -17.68 -11.27 3.42
CA TRP A 171 -16.85 -10.23 4.00
C TRP A 171 -15.40 -10.64 4.23
N ILE A 172 -15.06 -11.92 4.10
CA ILE A 172 -13.66 -12.36 4.05
C ILE A 172 -12.97 -11.88 2.77
N TYR A 173 -13.71 -11.74 1.65
CA TYR A 173 -13.15 -11.36 0.36
C TYR A 173 -13.28 -9.87 0.02
N THR A 174 -14.30 -9.21 0.58
CA THR A 174 -14.70 -7.87 0.10
C THR A 174 -15.28 -6.99 1.21
N GLY A 175 -15.49 -5.72 0.89
CA GLY A 175 -16.09 -4.72 1.76
C GLY A 175 -15.12 -4.12 2.76
N GLY A 176 -15.54 -2.96 3.27
CA GLY A 176 -14.91 -2.19 4.34
C GLY A 176 -15.92 -1.26 4.98
N PHE A 177 -15.61 -0.70 6.15
CA PHE A 177 -16.42 0.37 6.74
C PHE A 177 -16.16 1.71 6.09
N LEU A 178 -14.96 1.93 5.52
CA LEU A 178 -14.68 3.04 4.61
C LEU A 178 -14.38 2.48 3.22
N THR A 179 -15.27 2.72 2.26
CA THR A 179 -15.14 2.17 0.90
C THR A 179 -15.05 3.28 -0.14
N PHE A 180 -14.10 3.13 -1.06
CA PHE A 180 -13.91 3.98 -2.22
C PHE A 180 -14.02 3.10 -3.47
N ILE A 181 -15.12 3.22 -4.20
CA ILE A 181 -15.46 2.27 -5.26
C ILE A 181 -15.59 3.01 -6.59
N GLY A 182 -14.60 2.82 -7.46
CA GLY A 182 -14.60 3.32 -8.82
C GLY A 182 -15.28 2.37 -9.82
N GLU A 183 -15.32 2.81 -11.06
CA GLU A 183 -15.90 2.05 -12.17
C GLU A 183 -14.96 0.91 -12.59
N GLN A 184 -15.55 -0.26 -12.84
CA GLN A 184 -14.80 -1.41 -13.31
C GLN A 184 -14.26 -1.18 -14.72
N ARG A 185 -13.00 -1.58 -14.94
CA ARG A 185 -12.32 -1.46 -16.24
C ARG A 185 -12.06 -2.86 -16.76
N ARG A 186 -12.52 -3.15 -17.98
CA ARG A 186 -12.45 -4.48 -18.62
C ARG A 186 -12.02 -4.38 -20.09
N SER A 187 -11.29 -5.37 -20.59
CA SER A 187 -10.86 -5.45 -21.99
C SER A 187 -12.03 -5.48 -22.99
N HIS A 188 -13.18 -6.01 -22.57
CA HIS A 188 -14.37 -6.09 -23.41
C HIS A 188 -15.22 -4.81 -23.41
N THR A 189 -14.80 -3.72 -22.74
CA THR A 189 -15.57 -2.47 -22.62
C THR A 189 -15.43 -1.61 -23.89
N PRO A 190 -16.45 -1.48 -24.75
CA PRO A 190 -16.26 -0.83 -26.06
C PRO A 190 -16.04 0.69 -25.96
N SER A 191 -16.61 1.34 -24.94
CA SER A 191 -16.58 2.81 -24.76
C SER A 191 -15.20 3.37 -24.38
N THR A 192 -14.29 2.52 -23.89
CA THR A 192 -12.93 2.92 -23.50
C THR A 192 -11.87 2.37 -24.43
N ARG A 193 -12.18 1.43 -25.33
CA ARG A 193 -11.18 0.80 -26.20
C ARG A 193 -10.66 1.78 -27.26
N LEU A 194 -9.34 1.93 -27.30
CA LEU A 194 -8.62 2.74 -28.27
C LEU A 194 -8.17 1.90 -29.46
N ALA A 195 -7.53 0.75 -29.23
CA ALA A 195 -6.96 -0.09 -30.27
C ALA A 195 -6.75 -1.54 -29.81
N LYS A 196 -6.48 -2.43 -30.77
CA LYS A 196 -5.91 -3.77 -30.53
C LYS A 196 -4.41 -3.75 -30.70
N VAL A 197 -3.72 -4.60 -29.95
CA VAL A 197 -2.30 -4.91 -30.17
C VAL A 197 -2.18 -5.82 -31.39
N THR A 198 -1.30 -5.48 -32.34
CA THR A 198 -1.22 -6.15 -33.66
C THR A 198 0.03 -6.99 -33.88
N GLY A 199 1.01 -6.91 -32.97
CA GLY A 199 2.30 -7.57 -33.14
C GLY A 199 2.91 -7.98 -31.81
N ALA A 200 3.90 -8.88 -31.90
CA ALA A 200 4.65 -9.31 -30.75
C ALA A 200 5.57 -8.17 -30.23
N VAL A 201 5.78 -8.17 -28.91
CA VAL A 201 6.71 -7.27 -28.22
C VAL A 201 7.47 -8.07 -27.16
N GLU A 202 8.72 -7.72 -26.93
CA GLU A 202 9.53 -8.33 -25.89
C GLU A 202 9.39 -7.58 -24.56
N GLN A 203 9.67 -8.27 -23.45
CA GLN A 203 9.78 -7.60 -22.15
C GLN A 203 10.86 -6.53 -22.23
N GLY A 204 10.56 -5.32 -21.74
CA GLY A 204 11.47 -4.19 -21.83
C GLY A 204 11.24 -3.29 -23.06
N ASP A 205 10.44 -3.73 -24.02
CA ASP A 205 10.07 -2.88 -25.16
C ASP A 205 9.19 -1.72 -24.71
N THR A 206 9.33 -0.59 -25.40
CA THR A 206 8.51 0.62 -25.20
C THR A 206 7.59 0.88 -26.38
N ILE A 207 7.71 0.12 -27.48
CA ILE A 207 6.92 0.30 -28.69
C ILE A 207 5.85 -0.77 -28.74
N LEU A 208 4.58 -0.36 -28.77
CA LEU A 208 3.43 -1.25 -28.87
C LEU A 208 2.78 -1.11 -30.27
N PRO A 209 2.84 -2.14 -31.13
CA PRO A 209 2.12 -2.15 -32.40
C PRO A 209 0.61 -2.14 -32.18
N VAL A 210 -0.12 -1.27 -32.88
CA VAL A 210 -1.57 -1.08 -32.73
C VAL A 210 -2.30 -0.90 -34.06
N ASP A 211 -3.56 -1.33 -34.13
CA ASP A 211 -4.38 -1.22 -35.36
C ASP A 211 -4.90 0.21 -35.62
N LYS A 212 -5.02 1.03 -34.58
CA LYS A 212 -5.64 2.37 -34.64
C LYS A 212 -4.83 3.44 -33.86
N PRO A 213 -3.59 3.76 -34.29
CA PRO A 213 -2.75 4.74 -33.59
C PRO A 213 -3.35 6.16 -33.57
N ARG A 214 -4.25 6.48 -34.51
CA ARG A 214 -4.95 7.77 -34.56
C ARG A 214 -5.97 7.98 -33.43
N ASN A 215 -6.31 6.94 -32.68
CA ASN A 215 -7.18 7.05 -31.51
C ASN A 215 -6.43 7.51 -30.27
N PHE A 216 -5.11 7.71 -30.35
CA PHE A 216 -4.28 8.10 -29.22
C PHE A 216 -3.95 9.58 -29.22
N GLU A 217 -3.75 10.11 -28.02
CA GLU A 217 -3.22 11.46 -27.79
C GLU A 217 -1.90 11.36 -27.04
N MET A 218 -0.95 12.25 -27.38
CA MET A 218 0.33 12.36 -26.69
C MET A 218 0.11 12.69 -25.21
N GLY A 219 0.79 11.97 -24.31
CA GLY A 219 0.72 12.17 -22.87
C GLY A 219 -0.49 11.55 -22.18
N GLN A 220 -1.48 11.02 -22.92
CA GLN A 220 -2.64 10.37 -22.30
C GLN A 220 -2.24 9.06 -21.61
N TRP A 221 -2.95 8.72 -20.54
CA TRP A 221 -2.82 7.42 -19.90
C TRP A 221 -3.60 6.34 -20.64
N VAL A 222 -2.99 5.17 -20.78
CA VAL A 222 -3.59 3.99 -21.39
C VAL A 222 -3.51 2.78 -20.47
N HIS A 223 -4.50 1.91 -20.62
CA HIS A 223 -4.60 0.63 -19.93
C HIS A 223 -4.47 -0.49 -20.97
N ILE A 224 -3.46 -1.33 -20.83
CA ILE A 224 -3.16 -2.42 -21.76
C ILE A 224 -3.57 -3.72 -21.08
N PHE A 225 -4.60 -4.38 -21.59
CA PHE A 225 -5.03 -5.71 -21.13
C PHE A 225 -4.46 -6.77 -22.05
N ILE A 226 -3.87 -7.83 -21.49
CA ILE A 226 -3.35 -8.96 -22.24
C ILE A 226 -4.03 -10.24 -21.75
N ASN A 227 -4.62 -10.99 -22.69
CA ASN A 227 -5.37 -12.20 -22.41
C ASN A 227 -5.01 -13.32 -23.37
N ASP A 228 -5.14 -14.56 -22.93
CA ASP A 228 -5.07 -15.77 -23.75
C ASP A 228 -5.91 -16.90 -23.13
N ALA A 229 -5.80 -18.11 -23.66
CA ALA A 229 -6.54 -19.27 -23.15
C ALA A 229 -6.27 -19.60 -21.67
N SER A 230 -5.14 -19.15 -21.09
CA SER A 230 -4.83 -19.34 -19.66
C SER A 230 -5.47 -18.30 -18.74
N THR A 231 -6.02 -17.23 -19.31
CA THR A 231 -6.76 -16.16 -18.61
C THR A 231 -8.28 -16.31 -18.75
N ASP A 232 -8.75 -17.31 -19.50
CA ASP A 232 -10.17 -17.50 -19.81
C ASP A 232 -10.87 -18.47 -18.84
N LYS A 233 -10.65 -18.34 -17.52
CA LYS A 233 -11.46 -19.07 -16.53
C LYS A 233 -12.95 -18.71 -16.73
N ALA A 234 -13.70 -19.60 -17.38
CA ALA A 234 -15.13 -19.47 -17.60
C ALA A 234 -15.89 -19.77 -16.31
N GLY A 235 -16.11 -18.75 -15.49
CA GLY A 235 -16.93 -18.84 -14.28
C GLY A 235 -16.77 -17.61 -13.41
N SER A 236 -17.79 -16.75 -13.46
CA SER A 236 -18.18 -15.72 -12.48
C SER A 236 -17.08 -14.90 -11.78
N TYR A 237 -17.26 -13.58 -11.78
CA TYR A 237 -16.79 -12.69 -10.71
C TYR A 237 -17.43 -13.06 -9.35
N GLU A 238 -17.22 -14.29 -8.88
CA GLU A 238 -17.39 -14.65 -7.50
C GLU A 238 -16.00 -14.58 -6.87
N GLU A 239 -15.85 -13.55 -6.04
CA GLU A 239 -14.72 -13.35 -5.14
C GLU A 239 -14.31 -14.69 -4.51
N ASP A 240 -13.13 -15.16 -4.94
CA ASP A 240 -12.76 -16.58 -4.95
C ASP A 240 -12.65 -17.20 -3.55
N GLY A 241 -13.46 -18.25 -3.32
CA GLY A 241 -13.52 -19.05 -2.10
C GLY A 241 -12.20 -19.75 -1.70
N GLU A 242 -11.59 -19.32 -0.60
CA GLU A 242 -10.30 -19.79 -0.03
C GLU A 242 -10.29 -21.19 0.65
N GLY A 243 -11.25 -22.08 0.38
CA GLY A 243 -11.41 -23.37 1.08
C GLY A 243 -10.37 -24.48 0.81
N GLY A 244 -9.07 -24.21 0.94
CA GLY A 244 -8.00 -25.21 0.77
C GLY A 244 -7.23 -25.48 2.07
N SER A 245 -7.57 -26.57 2.76
CA SER A 245 -6.86 -27.05 3.97
C SER A 245 -5.36 -27.27 3.74
N ILE A 246 -4.53 -26.63 4.57
CA ILE A 246 -3.11 -26.95 4.73
C ILE A 246 -3.01 -28.34 5.36
N THR A 247 -2.66 -29.34 4.55
CA THR A 247 -2.19 -30.64 5.06
C THR A 247 -0.73 -30.83 4.67
N THR A 248 0.11 -30.88 5.70
CA THR A 248 1.38 -31.59 5.82
C THR A 248 2.20 -31.80 4.53
N PHE A 249 3.28 -31.03 4.42
CA PHE A 249 4.37 -31.24 3.46
C PHE A 249 5.07 -32.58 3.74
N ALA A 250 4.60 -33.64 3.09
CA ALA A 250 5.36 -34.86 2.88
C ALA A 250 5.99 -34.83 1.48
N THR A 251 7.27 -35.13 1.43
CA THR A 251 8.25 -35.15 0.34
C THR A 251 7.93 -36.11 -0.83
N ARG A 252 6.69 -36.13 -1.34
CA ARG A 252 6.39 -36.77 -2.64
C ARG A 252 6.44 -35.72 -3.73
N ARG A 253 7.27 -35.95 -4.74
CA ARG A 253 7.26 -35.22 -6.03
C ARG A 253 5.86 -35.31 -6.64
N ARG A 254 4.95 -34.41 -6.28
CA ARG A 254 3.69 -34.21 -6.98
C ARG A 254 4.05 -33.69 -8.37
N ARG A 255 3.51 -34.32 -9.41
CA ARG A 255 3.67 -33.83 -10.79
C ARG A 255 3.07 -32.42 -10.83
N LEU A 256 3.89 -31.42 -11.16
CA LEU A 256 3.45 -30.03 -11.27
C LEU A 256 2.26 -29.94 -12.22
N ALA A 257 1.23 -29.18 -11.84
CA ALA A 257 0.24 -28.75 -12.80
C ALA A 257 0.89 -27.70 -13.72
N ALA A 258 0.57 -27.75 -15.01
CA ALA A 258 1.20 -26.88 -15.99
C ALA A 258 0.18 -26.38 -17.01
N ALA A 259 0.15 -25.06 -17.20
CA ALA A 259 -0.51 -24.40 -18.30
C ALA A 259 0.16 -24.80 -19.63
N ALA A 260 -0.57 -24.65 -20.74
CA ALA A 260 -0.02 -24.93 -22.06
C ALA A 260 1.22 -24.05 -22.33
N ASN A 261 2.26 -24.64 -22.93
CA ASN A 261 3.48 -23.90 -23.25
C ASN A 261 3.16 -22.70 -24.16
N GLY A 262 3.83 -21.58 -23.90
CA GLY A 262 3.62 -20.33 -24.65
C GLY A 262 2.41 -19.51 -24.21
N THR A 263 1.66 -19.96 -23.20
CA THR A 263 0.62 -19.13 -22.57
C THR A 263 1.19 -18.09 -21.60
N ILE A 264 0.37 -17.10 -21.24
CA ILE A 264 0.67 -16.08 -20.24
C ILE A 264 1.01 -16.72 -18.89
N ALA A 265 0.17 -17.63 -18.40
CA ALA A 265 0.42 -18.33 -17.13
C ALA A 265 1.74 -19.11 -17.18
N ALA A 266 2.00 -19.85 -18.28
CA ALA A 266 3.28 -20.56 -18.43
C ALA A 266 4.46 -19.58 -18.35
N TRP A 267 4.40 -18.45 -19.06
CA TRP A 267 5.45 -17.44 -19.00
C TRP A 267 5.61 -16.87 -17.58
N ILE A 268 4.55 -16.40 -16.91
CA ILE A 268 4.68 -15.83 -15.55
C ILE A 268 5.40 -16.80 -14.61
N TYR A 269 5.11 -18.10 -14.71
CA TYR A 269 5.74 -19.15 -13.92
C TYR A 269 6.99 -19.75 -14.58
N GLY A 270 7.83 -18.92 -15.19
CA GLY A 270 9.17 -19.31 -15.64
C GLY A 270 9.18 -20.20 -16.88
N ASP A 271 8.18 -20.10 -17.76
CA ASP A 271 7.94 -21.03 -18.86
C ASP A 271 7.67 -22.47 -18.33
N ASN A 272 6.77 -22.55 -17.33
CA ASN A 272 6.43 -23.75 -16.57
C ASN A 272 7.57 -24.34 -15.71
N LEU A 273 8.54 -23.51 -15.34
CA LEU A 273 9.59 -23.90 -14.39
C LEU A 273 9.01 -24.19 -12.99
N ALA A 274 8.07 -23.36 -12.57
CA ALA A 274 7.26 -23.59 -11.37
C ALA A 274 5.86 -24.07 -11.73
N ASP A 275 5.10 -24.52 -10.73
CA ASP A 275 3.67 -24.84 -10.89
C ASP A 275 2.94 -23.62 -11.47
N SER A 276 2.37 -23.76 -12.66
CA SER A 276 1.59 -22.72 -13.33
C SER A 276 0.10 -23.01 -13.34
N GLY A 277 -0.31 -24.00 -12.54
CA GLY A 277 -1.64 -24.60 -12.42
C GLY A 277 -2.19 -25.14 -13.75
N THR A 278 -3.47 -25.49 -13.77
CA THR A 278 -4.13 -26.03 -14.97
C THR A 278 -5.14 -25.04 -15.54
N GLY A 279 -4.84 -24.43 -16.70
CA GLY A 279 -5.78 -23.75 -17.62
C GLY A 279 -6.70 -22.63 -17.09
N THR A 280 -6.68 -22.34 -15.79
CA THR A 280 -7.66 -21.49 -15.08
C THR A 280 -7.03 -20.74 -13.90
N VAL A 281 -5.70 -20.57 -13.90
CA VAL A 281 -4.97 -19.92 -12.79
C VAL A 281 -5.24 -18.44 -12.70
N LEU A 282 -5.36 -17.81 -13.87
CA LEU A 282 -5.62 -16.40 -14.04
C LEU A 282 -7.07 -16.19 -14.47
N ASN A 283 -7.69 -15.16 -13.91
CA ASN A 283 -8.95 -14.64 -14.44
C ASN A 283 -8.66 -13.68 -15.60
N LYS A 284 -9.71 -13.43 -16.38
CA LYS A 284 -9.64 -12.49 -17.50
C LYS A 284 -9.29 -11.10 -16.98
N ASP A 285 -8.42 -10.39 -17.67
CA ASP A 285 -7.98 -9.03 -17.36
C ASP A 285 -7.14 -8.92 -16.06
N GLU A 286 -6.63 -10.01 -15.49
CA GLU A 286 -5.67 -9.95 -14.36
C GLU A 286 -4.27 -9.52 -14.82
N VAL A 287 -3.89 -9.82 -16.07
CA VAL A 287 -2.63 -9.36 -16.66
C VAL A 287 -2.87 -8.09 -17.46
N HIS A 288 -2.41 -6.98 -16.89
CA HIS A 288 -2.57 -5.66 -17.47
C HIS A 288 -1.41 -4.73 -17.10
N PHE A 289 -1.39 -3.54 -17.69
CA PHE A 289 -0.37 -2.53 -17.43
C PHE A 289 -0.87 -1.13 -17.74
N THR A 290 -0.36 -0.12 -17.02
CA THR A 290 -0.69 1.30 -17.27
C THR A 290 0.55 2.11 -17.63
N ALA A 291 0.42 2.96 -18.64
CA ALA A 291 1.52 3.80 -19.12
C ALA A 291 0.97 5.08 -19.78
N LYS A 292 1.85 6.07 -20.00
CA LYS A 292 1.53 7.24 -20.83
C LYS A 292 2.00 7.02 -22.27
N VAL A 293 1.27 7.57 -23.22
CA VAL A 293 1.69 7.62 -24.63
C VAL A 293 2.80 8.66 -24.80
N ALA A 294 4.00 8.21 -25.16
CA ALA A 294 5.18 9.05 -25.34
C ALA A 294 5.42 9.47 -26.80
N ALA A 295 4.97 8.69 -27.77
CA ALA A 295 5.01 9.01 -29.20
C ALA A 295 3.95 8.18 -29.96
N ILE A 296 3.54 8.65 -31.14
CA ILE A 296 2.55 7.98 -31.99
C ILE A 296 3.14 7.85 -33.39
N GLY A 297 3.24 6.61 -33.90
CA GLY A 297 3.63 6.29 -35.26
C GLY A 297 2.45 5.91 -36.16
N ASN A 298 2.73 5.35 -37.32
CA ASN A 298 1.69 4.97 -38.29
C ASN A 298 0.90 3.72 -37.91
N ASP A 299 1.52 2.80 -37.18
CA ASP A 299 1.02 1.48 -36.79
C ASP A 299 1.49 1.07 -35.38
N TRP A 300 1.99 2.03 -34.60
CA TRP A 300 2.50 1.81 -33.24
C TRP A 300 2.33 3.04 -32.36
N VAL A 301 2.38 2.83 -31.04
CA VAL A 301 2.53 3.88 -30.02
C VAL A 301 3.75 3.57 -29.15
N ALA A 302 4.51 4.60 -28.76
CA ALA A 302 5.55 4.48 -27.75
C ALA A 302 4.96 4.74 -26.37
N LEU A 303 5.38 3.96 -25.39
CA LEU A 303 5.05 4.10 -23.99
C LEU A 303 6.17 4.88 -23.27
N ASP A 304 5.81 5.62 -22.23
CA ASP A 304 6.77 6.37 -21.39
C ASP A 304 7.63 5.47 -20.49
N ARG A 305 7.44 4.16 -20.56
CA ARG A 305 8.09 3.14 -19.74
C ARG A 305 8.13 1.79 -20.45
N PRO A 306 9.10 0.93 -20.12
CA PRO A 306 9.17 -0.43 -20.65
C PRO A 306 7.98 -1.29 -20.22
N LEU A 307 7.55 -2.21 -21.08
CA LEU A 307 6.58 -3.25 -20.72
C LEU A 307 7.22 -4.25 -19.74
N PRO A 308 6.52 -4.61 -18.64
CA PRO A 308 7.03 -5.56 -17.65
C PRO A 308 6.85 -7.02 -18.09
N PHE A 309 6.25 -7.29 -19.25
CA PHE A 309 6.05 -8.61 -19.82
C PHE A 309 6.08 -8.53 -21.36
N PRO A 310 6.38 -9.63 -22.07
CA PRO A 310 6.24 -9.67 -23.52
C PRO A 310 4.76 -9.71 -23.92
N VAL A 311 4.46 -9.50 -25.19
CA VAL A 311 3.18 -9.89 -25.80
C VAL A 311 3.51 -10.82 -26.97
N ARG A 312 2.99 -12.05 -26.94
CA ARG A 312 3.19 -13.02 -28.02
C ARG A 312 2.08 -12.90 -29.05
N SER A 313 2.31 -13.33 -30.28
CA SER A 313 1.29 -13.27 -31.35
C SER A 313 0.01 -14.07 -31.05
N SER A 314 0.08 -15.04 -30.15
CA SER A 314 -1.08 -15.82 -29.67
C SER A 314 -1.84 -15.15 -28.52
N TRP A 315 -1.33 -14.04 -27.98
CA TRP A 315 -1.95 -13.30 -26.88
C TRP A 315 -2.78 -12.15 -27.44
N ALA A 316 -4.04 -12.06 -26.99
CA ALA A 316 -4.94 -10.99 -27.36
C ALA A 316 -4.66 -9.75 -26.49
N GLY A 317 -4.24 -8.66 -27.12
CA GLY A 317 -4.02 -7.38 -26.45
C GLY A 317 -5.06 -6.34 -26.85
N ASP A 318 -5.66 -5.67 -25.86
CA ASP A 318 -6.57 -4.55 -26.05
C ASP A 318 -6.06 -3.34 -25.25
N VAL A 319 -6.04 -2.17 -25.91
CA VAL A 319 -5.58 -0.91 -25.31
C VAL A 319 -6.78 0.01 -25.11
N HIS A 320 -6.95 0.50 -23.90
CA HIS A 320 -8.07 1.34 -23.46
C HIS A 320 -7.57 2.66 -22.90
N ARG A 321 -8.45 3.67 -22.87
CA ARG A 321 -8.22 4.87 -22.05
C ARG A 321 -8.10 4.44 -20.59
N PHE A 322 -7.16 5.03 -19.86
CA PHE A 322 -7.06 4.85 -18.42
C PHE A 322 -7.44 6.15 -17.72
N ASP A 323 -8.65 6.16 -17.15
CA ASP A 323 -9.20 7.29 -16.39
C ASP A 323 -9.92 6.74 -15.15
N PRO A 324 -9.22 6.60 -14.01
CA PRO A 324 -9.83 6.09 -12.79
C PRO A 324 -10.88 7.08 -12.26
N THR A 325 -12.13 6.63 -12.10
CA THR A 325 -13.22 7.49 -11.57
C THR A 325 -13.07 7.81 -10.07
N ILE A 326 -12.22 7.05 -9.39
CA ILE A 326 -11.70 7.39 -8.06
C ILE A 326 -10.19 7.61 -8.16
N GLN A 327 -9.79 8.86 -7.99
CA GLN A 327 -8.40 9.27 -7.86
C GLN A 327 -8.25 10.51 -7.00
N ASP A 328 -7.02 10.75 -6.55
CA ASP A 328 -6.68 11.86 -5.68
C ASP A 328 -7.55 11.90 -4.40
N SER A 329 -7.97 10.71 -3.93
CA SER A 329 -8.79 10.49 -2.74
C SER A 329 -8.02 9.71 -1.68
N GLY A 330 -8.36 9.87 -0.40
CA GLY A 330 -7.62 9.17 0.65
C GLY A 330 -8.24 9.17 2.04
N VAL A 331 -7.64 8.38 2.93
CA VAL A 331 -7.95 8.34 4.37
C VAL A 331 -6.70 8.70 5.15
N GLU A 332 -6.81 9.64 6.10
CA GLU A 332 -5.64 10.12 6.82
C GLU A 332 -5.88 10.63 8.25
N GLN A 333 -4.83 10.57 9.06
CA GLN A 333 -4.74 11.20 10.38
C GLN A 333 -5.86 10.76 11.35
N LEU A 334 -6.13 9.46 11.43
CA LEU A 334 -7.19 8.93 12.30
C LEU A 334 -6.93 7.48 12.73
N THR A 335 -7.64 7.04 13.75
CA THR A 335 -7.76 5.63 14.11
C THR A 335 -9.12 5.08 13.68
N ILE A 336 -9.13 3.86 13.14
CA ILE A 336 -10.31 3.02 13.01
C ILE A 336 -10.18 1.90 14.04
N GLN A 337 -11.11 1.83 14.99
CA GLN A 337 -11.11 0.80 16.03
C GLN A 337 -12.40 0.00 15.97
N PHE A 338 -12.27 -1.30 15.76
CA PHE A 338 -13.38 -2.23 15.89
C PHE A 338 -13.57 -2.66 17.35
N ALA A 339 -14.82 -2.98 17.71
CA ALA A 339 -15.09 -3.70 18.94
C ALA A 339 -14.23 -4.97 18.99
N HIS A 340 -13.62 -5.23 20.15
CA HIS A 340 -12.83 -6.45 20.30
C HIS A 340 -13.73 -7.68 20.15
N SER A 341 -13.22 -8.68 19.45
CA SER A 341 -13.79 -10.01 19.39
C SER A 341 -12.68 -11.03 19.27
N LEU A 342 -12.92 -12.25 19.76
CA LEU A 342 -12.06 -13.38 19.41
C LEU A 342 -12.16 -13.65 17.90
N LEU A 343 -11.04 -14.02 17.30
CA LEU A 343 -10.93 -14.49 15.93
C LEU A 343 -11.42 -15.95 15.88
N GLY A 344 -12.31 -16.24 14.93
CA GLY A 344 -12.74 -17.60 14.65
C GLY A 344 -11.67 -18.42 13.90
N PRO A 345 -11.98 -19.67 13.51
CA PRO A 345 -11.18 -20.39 12.53
C PRO A 345 -10.95 -19.58 11.24
N HIS A 346 -9.85 -19.85 10.55
CA HIS A 346 -9.55 -19.23 9.26
C HIS A 346 -10.75 -19.34 8.30
N LEU A 347 -11.12 -18.24 7.63
CA LEU A 347 -12.27 -18.11 6.70
C LEU A 347 -13.66 -18.05 7.32
N THR A 348 -13.71 -17.81 8.63
CA THR A 348 -14.95 -17.59 9.38
C THR A 348 -15.05 -16.18 9.95
N GLU A 349 -14.28 -15.24 9.42
CA GLU A 349 -14.25 -13.86 9.90
C GLU A 349 -15.57 -13.14 9.61
N ARG A 350 -16.00 -12.29 10.55
CA ARG A 350 -17.35 -11.68 10.53
C ARG A 350 -17.41 -10.42 9.65
N GLY A 351 -16.26 -9.85 9.33
CA GLY A 351 -16.14 -8.67 8.48
C GLY A 351 -15.91 -7.39 9.27
N TYR A 352 -15.03 -7.40 10.28
CA TYR A 352 -14.46 -6.18 10.83
C TYR A 352 -13.41 -5.60 9.86
N ASN A 353 -13.89 -5.09 8.73
CA ASN A 353 -13.03 -4.64 7.63
C ASN A 353 -12.88 -3.12 7.64
N GLY A 354 -11.64 -2.63 7.66
CA GLY A 354 -11.31 -1.20 7.74
C GLY A 354 -11.59 -0.44 6.44
N ILE A 355 -10.56 -0.34 5.61
CA ILE A 355 -10.55 0.53 4.43
C ILE A 355 -10.45 -0.33 3.16
N GLU A 356 -11.34 -0.11 2.21
CA GLU A 356 -11.22 -0.66 0.85
C GLU A 356 -11.19 0.44 -0.19
N PHE A 357 -10.19 0.38 -1.06
CA PHE A 357 -10.19 1.05 -2.36
C PHE A 357 -10.34 0.00 -3.45
N ALA A 358 -11.28 0.22 -4.36
CA ALA A 358 -11.56 -0.69 -5.45
C ALA A 358 -11.68 0.08 -6.78
N TRP A 359 -11.00 -0.41 -7.82
CA TRP A 359 -10.99 0.20 -9.15
C TRP A 359 -10.65 1.69 -9.11
N ALA A 360 -9.59 2.03 -8.37
CA ALA A 360 -9.11 3.40 -8.16
C ALA A 360 -7.70 3.59 -8.71
N GLY A 361 -7.13 4.78 -8.59
CA GLY A 361 -5.71 5.01 -8.81
C GLY A 361 -5.27 6.35 -8.25
N ASN A 362 -3.99 6.55 -7.97
CA ASN A 362 -3.51 7.75 -7.26
C ASN A 362 -4.27 8.00 -5.93
N VAL A 363 -4.56 6.96 -5.15
CA VAL A 363 -5.20 7.10 -3.84
C VAL A 363 -4.17 6.94 -2.72
N TRP A 364 -4.55 7.31 -1.49
CA TRP A 364 -3.67 7.10 -0.35
C TRP A 364 -4.35 6.71 0.96
N VAL A 365 -3.59 6.00 1.79
CA VAL A 365 -3.81 5.86 3.24
C VAL A 365 -2.55 6.38 3.92
N ARG A 366 -2.67 7.41 4.76
CA ARG A 366 -1.50 7.95 5.49
C ARG A 366 -1.76 8.32 6.94
N GLN A 367 -0.85 7.97 7.85
CA GLN A 367 -1.01 8.27 9.28
C GLN A 367 -2.34 7.74 9.79
N VAL A 368 -2.54 6.43 9.59
CA VAL A 368 -3.76 5.73 9.99
C VAL A 368 -3.41 4.56 10.88
N THR A 369 -4.16 4.40 11.96
CA THR A 369 -4.09 3.22 12.81
C THR A 369 -5.39 2.42 12.69
N VAL A 370 -5.29 1.11 12.49
CA VAL A 370 -6.44 0.19 12.40
C VAL A 370 -6.31 -0.87 13.49
N LEU A 371 -7.29 -0.94 14.38
CA LEU A 371 -7.29 -1.81 15.56
C LEU A 371 -8.43 -2.82 15.52
N ASN A 372 -8.11 -4.07 15.87
CA ASN A 372 -9.05 -5.20 15.99
C ASN A 372 -9.76 -5.57 14.68
N ALA A 373 -9.14 -5.31 13.54
CA ALA A 373 -9.72 -5.62 12.25
C ALA A 373 -9.57 -7.11 11.89
N ASP A 374 -10.57 -7.65 11.19
CA ASP A 374 -10.41 -8.87 10.41
C ASP A 374 -9.59 -8.56 9.16
N ASN A 375 -9.90 -7.45 8.48
CA ASN A 375 -9.13 -6.94 7.35
C ASN A 375 -8.79 -5.46 7.54
N GLY A 376 -7.51 -5.08 7.49
CA GLY A 376 -7.06 -3.71 7.77
C GLY A 376 -7.28 -2.76 6.59
N VAL A 377 -6.40 -2.83 5.59
CA VAL A 377 -6.45 -2.01 4.36
C VAL A 377 -6.40 -2.91 3.13
N ARG A 378 -7.35 -2.74 2.22
CA ARG A 378 -7.45 -3.50 0.97
C ARG A 378 -7.43 -2.58 -0.24
N PHE A 379 -6.52 -2.85 -1.17
CA PHE A 379 -6.46 -2.28 -2.50
C PHE A 379 -6.81 -3.37 -3.52
N ARG A 380 -7.90 -3.17 -4.26
CA ARG A 380 -8.37 -4.13 -5.27
C ARG A 380 -8.45 -3.45 -6.63
N ARG A 381 -7.62 -3.82 -7.59
CA ARG A 381 -7.45 -3.10 -8.86
C ARG A 381 -7.20 -1.60 -8.65
N VAL A 382 -6.23 -1.31 -7.78
CA VAL A 382 -5.79 0.04 -7.47
C VAL A 382 -4.38 0.20 -7.99
N ASP A 383 -4.13 1.29 -8.72
CA ASP A 383 -2.82 1.52 -9.36
C ASP A 383 -2.16 2.80 -8.86
N ARG A 384 -0.83 2.84 -8.83
CA ARG A 384 -0.04 4.08 -8.62
C ARG A 384 -0.45 4.81 -7.33
N SER A 385 -0.61 4.07 -6.24
CA SER A 385 -1.18 4.54 -4.98
C SER A 385 -0.27 4.29 -3.77
N LEU A 386 -0.54 4.97 -2.65
CA LEU A 386 0.36 5.00 -1.49
C LEU A 386 -0.33 4.53 -0.20
N ILE A 387 0.25 3.55 0.48
CA ILE A 387 -0.02 3.28 1.90
C ILE A 387 1.24 3.67 2.67
N THR A 388 1.12 4.59 3.62
CA THR A 388 2.28 5.03 4.40
C THR A 388 1.95 5.38 5.83
N ASP A 389 2.89 5.20 6.75
CA ASP A 389 2.70 5.58 8.16
C ASP A 389 1.41 4.91 8.70
N LEU A 390 1.32 3.59 8.49
CA LEU A 390 0.16 2.76 8.82
C LEU A 390 0.50 1.86 10.01
N THR A 391 -0.34 1.84 11.03
CA THR A 391 -0.29 0.79 12.06
C THR A 391 -1.51 -0.11 11.96
N VAL A 392 -1.30 -1.43 11.93
CA VAL A 392 -2.39 -2.41 12.08
C VAL A 392 -2.10 -3.27 13.30
N GLY A 393 -3.06 -3.35 14.21
CA GLY A 393 -2.84 -3.99 15.50
C GLY A 393 -4.13 -4.42 16.20
N VAL A 394 -4.00 -4.68 17.50
CA VAL A 394 -5.11 -5.04 18.39
C VAL A 394 -5.00 -4.32 19.71
N THR A 395 -6.13 -4.08 20.37
CA THR A 395 -6.17 -3.55 21.74
C THR A 395 -5.84 -4.62 22.77
N GLU A 396 -6.17 -5.87 22.46
CA GLU A 396 -5.85 -7.06 23.25
C GLU A 396 -5.85 -8.29 22.33
N PRO A 397 -5.16 -9.40 22.68
CA PRO A 397 -5.12 -10.59 21.83
C PRO A 397 -6.52 -11.05 21.39
N ARG A 398 -6.68 -11.37 20.12
CA ARG A 398 -7.94 -11.90 19.57
C ARG A 398 -7.96 -13.44 19.57
N TRP A 399 -7.16 -14.05 20.43
CA TRP A 399 -7.03 -15.50 20.58
C TRP A 399 -6.93 -15.87 22.07
N THR A 400 -7.31 -17.10 22.42
CA THR A 400 -7.17 -17.71 23.76
C THR A 400 -6.00 -18.69 23.81
N ALA A 401 -5.52 -19.07 25.01
CA ALA A 401 -4.44 -20.04 25.17
C ALA A 401 -4.69 -21.36 24.40
N ASP A 402 -5.94 -21.83 24.34
CA ASP A 402 -6.34 -23.04 23.61
C ASP A 402 -6.22 -22.88 22.09
N SER A 403 -6.46 -21.68 21.56
CA SER A 403 -6.25 -21.32 20.14
C SER A 403 -4.84 -20.81 19.83
N ALA A 404 -4.06 -20.43 20.84
CA ALA A 404 -2.72 -19.87 20.73
C ALA A 404 -1.73 -20.87 20.12
N GLY A 405 -1.86 -22.14 20.53
CA GLY A 405 -1.06 -23.25 20.02
C GLY A 405 -1.39 -23.63 18.56
N ALA A 406 -2.54 -23.19 18.04
CA ALA A 406 -2.93 -23.42 16.65
C ALA A 406 -2.49 -22.29 15.71
N THR A 407 -2.55 -21.02 16.14
CA THR A 407 -2.23 -19.88 15.26
C THR A 407 -1.62 -18.67 15.96
N GLY A 408 -2.13 -18.23 17.12
CA GLY A 408 -1.70 -16.98 17.76
C GLY A 408 -1.94 -15.72 16.92
N LEU A 409 -2.90 -15.80 15.99
CA LEU A 409 -3.20 -14.78 14.98
C LEU A 409 -4.41 -13.93 15.37
N ASN A 410 -4.48 -12.72 14.82
CA ASN A 410 -5.41 -11.68 15.27
C ASN A 410 -6.34 -11.14 14.18
N GLY A 411 -6.18 -11.58 12.95
CA GLY A 411 -7.06 -11.23 11.84
C GLY A 411 -6.66 -11.97 10.57
N HIS A 412 -7.33 -11.63 9.48
CA HIS A 412 -7.20 -12.28 8.18
C HIS A 412 -6.12 -11.58 7.32
N HIS A 413 -6.40 -10.41 6.72
CA HIS A 413 -5.41 -9.60 6.00
C HIS A 413 -5.14 -8.27 6.70
N ALA A 414 -3.91 -8.00 7.14
CA ALA A 414 -3.60 -6.67 7.68
C ALA A 414 -3.54 -5.62 6.54
N VAL A 415 -2.78 -5.92 5.47
CA VAL A 415 -2.77 -5.16 4.22
C VAL A 415 -2.85 -6.11 3.03
N SER A 416 -3.70 -5.82 2.05
CA SER A 416 -3.81 -6.62 0.82
C SER A 416 -3.85 -5.76 -0.44
N VAL A 417 -3.15 -6.22 -1.48
CA VAL A 417 -3.24 -5.71 -2.85
C VAL A 417 -3.57 -6.87 -3.78
N THR A 418 -4.71 -6.79 -4.45
CA THR A 418 -5.14 -7.77 -5.45
C THR A 418 -5.33 -7.09 -6.80
N GLU A 419 -4.71 -7.63 -7.84
CA GLU A 419 -4.82 -7.10 -9.22
C GLU A 419 -4.45 -5.61 -9.36
N GLY A 420 -3.65 -5.06 -8.43
CA GLY A 420 -3.24 -3.65 -8.43
C GLY A 420 -1.75 -3.50 -8.72
N HIS A 421 -1.37 -2.42 -9.43
CA HIS A 421 -0.01 -2.23 -9.93
C HIS A 421 0.66 -0.94 -9.45
N ASP A 422 1.99 -0.93 -9.41
CA ASP A 422 2.79 0.26 -9.07
C ASP A 422 2.36 0.92 -7.74
N ASN A 423 1.91 0.15 -6.74
CA ASN A 423 1.59 0.71 -5.42
C ASN A 423 2.82 0.70 -4.51
N LEU A 424 2.94 1.70 -3.65
CA LEU A 424 3.95 1.76 -2.61
C LEU A 424 3.29 1.58 -1.24
N ILE A 425 3.70 0.54 -0.53
CA ILE A 425 3.36 0.29 0.87
C ILE A 425 4.63 0.51 1.67
N THR A 426 4.68 1.55 2.50
CA THR A 426 5.91 1.89 3.23
C THR A 426 5.67 2.43 4.62
N ARG A 427 6.70 2.41 5.49
CA ARG A 427 6.60 2.95 6.86
C ARG A 427 5.38 2.41 7.59
N PHE A 428 5.22 1.10 7.62
CA PHE A 428 4.11 0.45 8.30
C PHE A 428 4.59 -0.36 9.51
N ASN A 429 3.69 -0.58 10.46
CA ASN A 429 3.90 -1.45 11.61
C ASN A 429 2.72 -2.42 11.75
N ILE A 430 2.98 -3.72 11.57
CA ILE A 430 2.01 -4.79 11.87
C ILE A 430 2.30 -5.29 13.29
N SER A 431 1.64 -4.68 14.27
CA SER A 431 1.97 -4.84 15.69
C SER A 431 1.36 -6.09 16.33
N ALA A 432 0.61 -6.87 15.56
CA ALA A 432 0.04 -8.15 15.98
C ALA A 432 -0.01 -9.08 14.75
N PRO A 433 0.33 -10.38 14.86
CA PRO A 433 0.32 -11.29 13.71
C PRO A 433 -1.09 -11.54 13.15
N TYR A 434 -1.25 -11.49 11.83
CA TYR A 434 -2.45 -11.89 11.07
C TYR A 434 -2.18 -13.16 10.27
N HIS A 435 -3.22 -13.84 9.76
CA HIS A 435 -3.05 -14.94 8.80
C HIS A 435 -2.16 -14.49 7.64
N HIS A 436 -2.44 -13.30 7.14
CA HIS A 436 -1.75 -12.66 6.05
C HIS A 436 -1.42 -11.21 6.42
N ASP A 437 -0.16 -10.92 6.78
CA ASP A 437 0.21 -9.57 7.20
C ASP A 437 0.25 -8.63 5.98
N ILE A 438 1.08 -8.95 4.99
CA ILE A 438 1.14 -8.22 3.72
C ILE A 438 0.87 -9.16 2.56
N THR A 439 -0.28 -8.98 1.90
CA THR A 439 -0.73 -9.83 0.79
C THR A 439 -0.58 -9.17 -0.57
N LEU A 440 0.07 -9.84 -1.51
CA LEU A 440 0.01 -9.53 -2.94
C LEU A 440 -0.50 -10.75 -3.73
N ALA A 441 -1.59 -10.58 -4.49
CA ALA A 441 -2.26 -11.69 -5.17
C ALA A 441 -2.79 -11.31 -6.57
N SER A 442 -3.21 -12.33 -7.33
CA SER A 442 -4.04 -12.17 -8.54
C SER A 442 -3.49 -11.15 -9.53
N GLY A 443 -2.37 -11.44 -10.19
CA GLY A 443 -1.80 -10.51 -11.17
C GLY A 443 -1.17 -9.23 -10.60
N ALA A 444 -1.07 -9.08 -9.27
CA ALA A 444 -0.36 -7.96 -8.64
C ALA A 444 1.10 -7.89 -9.15
N LEU A 445 1.50 -6.71 -9.64
CA LEU A 445 2.72 -6.48 -10.41
C LEU A 445 3.35 -5.12 -10.06
N GLN A 446 4.68 -5.09 -9.97
CA GLN A 446 5.47 -3.87 -9.71
C GLN A 446 5.09 -3.11 -8.44
N ASN A 447 4.40 -3.77 -7.50
CA ASN A 447 4.18 -3.19 -6.18
C ASN A 447 5.46 -3.24 -5.35
N VAL A 448 5.62 -2.23 -4.50
CA VAL A 448 6.75 -2.09 -3.59
C VAL A 448 6.24 -2.12 -2.15
N VAL A 449 6.79 -3.03 -1.36
CA VAL A 449 6.61 -3.08 0.10
C VAL A 449 7.96 -2.77 0.72
N SER A 450 8.08 -1.64 1.42
CA SER A 450 9.40 -1.20 1.92
C SER A 450 9.40 -0.48 3.25
N ASN A 451 10.51 -0.54 4.00
CA ASN A 451 10.67 0.19 5.26
C ASN A 451 9.53 -0.07 6.27
N GLY A 452 9.08 -1.32 6.38
CA GLY A 452 8.05 -1.72 7.33
C GLY A 452 8.59 -2.67 8.39
N THR A 453 7.85 -2.79 9.49
CA THR A 453 8.15 -3.70 10.61
C THR A 453 6.90 -4.50 10.98
N GLY A 454 7.11 -5.64 11.62
CA GLY A 454 6.03 -6.41 12.26
C GLY A 454 6.57 -7.29 13.38
N THR A 455 5.69 -7.76 14.26
CA THR A 455 6.11 -8.60 15.41
C THR A 455 6.62 -9.99 14.99
N ASP A 456 6.07 -10.53 13.90
CA ASP A 456 6.46 -11.80 13.26
C ASP A 456 5.90 -11.81 11.84
N LEU A 457 6.45 -10.94 10.99
CA LEU A 457 5.86 -10.50 9.73
C LEU A 457 5.81 -11.63 8.68
N VAL A 458 4.68 -11.74 7.98
CA VAL A 458 4.48 -12.57 6.79
C VAL A 458 4.45 -11.73 5.53
N ILE A 459 5.22 -12.20 4.54
CA ILE A 459 5.04 -11.84 3.14
C ILE A 459 4.17 -12.92 2.50
N ASP A 460 2.92 -12.58 2.23
CA ASP A 460 1.93 -13.46 1.67
C ASP A 460 1.80 -13.24 0.16
N LEU A 461 2.44 -14.11 -0.62
CA LEU A 461 2.28 -14.17 -2.06
C LEU A 461 1.21 -15.21 -2.38
N HIS A 462 -0.02 -14.73 -2.43
CA HIS A 462 -1.24 -15.52 -2.28
C HIS A 462 -1.67 -16.22 -3.58
N ARG A 463 -0.69 -16.68 -4.37
CA ARG A 463 -0.86 -17.38 -5.66
C ARG A 463 -1.57 -16.50 -6.70
N ALA A 464 -2.11 -17.13 -7.74
CA ALA A 464 -2.81 -16.45 -8.84
C ALA A 464 -1.90 -15.47 -9.60
N ALA A 465 -0.65 -15.89 -9.84
CA ALA A 465 0.30 -15.16 -10.66
C ALA A 465 0.50 -13.69 -10.22
N SER A 466 0.75 -13.44 -8.93
CA SER A 466 1.47 -12.22 -8.52
C SER A 466 2.95 -12.37 -8.88
N TYR A 467 3.58 -11.35 -9.48
CA TYR A 467 4.95 -11.45 -10.00
C TYR A 467 5.62 -10.08 -10.10
N GLY A 468 6.94 -10.04 -10.20
CA GLY A 468 7.67 -8.79 -10.39
C GLY A 468 7.46 -7.75 -9.28
N ASN A 469 7.13 -8.17 -8.05
CA ASN A 469 6.96 -7.27 -6.90
C ASN A 469 8.29 -7.13 -6.13
N LEU A 470 8.45 -6.03 -5.39
CA LEU A 470 9.65 -5.75 -4.61
C LEU A 470 9.32 -5.63 -3.12
N PHE A 471 10.03 -6.40 -2.30
CA PHE A 471 10.07 -6.30 -0.85
C PHE A 471 11.45 -5.80 -0.45
N ALA A 472 11.55 -4.59 0.11
CA ALA A 472 12.83 -3.96 0.37
C ALA A 472 12.95 -3.41 1.80
N ARG A 473 14.01 -3.74 2.53
CA ARG A 473 14.29 -3.18 3.86
C ARG A 473 13.11 -3.40 4.82
N LEU A 474 12.74 -4.66 5.03
CA LEU A 474 11.71 -5.03 6.01
C LEU A 474 12.36 -5.61 7.26
N ASP A 475 11.82 -5.19 8.40
CA ASP A 475 12.04 -5.83 9.68
C ASP A 475 10.95 -6.88 9.91
N LEU A 476 11.35 -8.14 9.90
CA LEU A 476 10.44 -9.28 10.00
C LEU A 476 10.08 -9.63 11.46
N GLY A 477 10.59 -8.88 12.45
CA GLY A 477 10.42 -9.18 13.86
C GLY A 477 11.03 -10.52 14.23
N ARG A 478 10.22 -11.44 14.76
CA ARG A 478 10.69 -12.80 15.09
C ARG A 478 11.14 -13.60 13.86
N GLY A 479 10.64 -13.27 12.67
CA GLY A 479 11.02 -13.91 11.41
C GLY A 479 10.80 -15.43 11.36
N THR A 480 9.81 -15.96 12.09
CA THR A 480 9.59 -17.42 12.15
C THR A 480 8.71 -17.96 11.04
N ARG A 481 8.04 -17.05 10.31
CA ARG A 481 7.06 -17.38 9.27
C ARG A 481 7.10 -16.50 8.01
N PRO A 482 8.24 -15.88 7.60
CA PRO A 482 8.23 -14.80 6.62
C PRO A 482 7.66 -15.18 5.25
N PHE A 483 7.72 -16.46 4.88
CA PHE A 483 7.20 -16.97 3.61
C PHE A 483 5.99 -17.89 3.77
N LYS A 484 5.28 -17.84 4.91
CA LYS A 484 4.04 -18.60 5.11
C LYS A 484 2.90 -17.95 4.30
N SER A 485 2.80 -18.33 3.04
CA SER A 485 1.81 -17.80 2.10
C SER A 485 0.56 -18.68 1.98
N GLY A 486 -0.58 -18.06 1.68
CA GLY A 486 -1.89 -18.68 1.46
C GLY A 486 -2.22 -18.93 0.00
N GLY A 487 -3.52 -18.84 -0.32
CA GLY A 487 -4.08 -19.02 -1.65
C GLY A 487 -4.47 -20.47 -1.95
N ARG A 488 -5.51 -20.62 -2.77
CA ARG A 488 -5.96 -21.94 -3.26
C ARG A 488 -4.84 -22.63 -4.04
N GLY A 489 -4.51 -23.86 -3.65
CA GLY A 489 -3.36 -24.60 -4.19
C GLY A 489 -3.44 -24.99 -5.67
N ASP A 490 -4.58 -24.80 -6.33
CA ASP A 490 -4.77 -24.99 -7.78
C ASP A 490 -4.40 -23.74 -8.62
N ARG A 491 -4.08 -22.61 -7.98
CA ARG A 491 -3.76 -21.34 -8.64
C ARG A 491 -2.26 -21.12 -8.87
N GLY A 492 -1.53 -22.19 -9.20
CA GLY A 492 -0.09 -22.17 -9.44
C GLY A 492 0.73 -21.91 -8.17
N ALA A 493 2.04 -21.72 -8.35
CA ALA A 493 2.98 -21.39 -7.28
C ALA A 493 2.63 -20.04 -6.62
N HIS A 494 3.18 -19.79 -5.43
CA HIS A 494 2.89 -18.60 -4.62
C HIS A 494 3.18 -17.29 -5.36
N THR A 495 4.22 -17.25 -6.18
CA THR A 495 4.53 -16.10 -7.03
C THR A 495 5.16 -16.53 -8.36
N GLY A 496 5.05 -15.67 -9.37
CA GLY A 496 5.76 -15.77 -10.62
C GLY A 496 7.15 -15.14 -10.57
N ARG A 497 7.77 -15.08 -11.75
CA ARG A 497 9.15 -14.58 -11.95
C ARG A 497 9.39 -13.16 -11.43
N GLN A 498 10.66 -12.85 -11.17
CA GLN A 498 11.18 -11.50 -10.90
C GLN A 498 10.67 -10.82 -9.62
N THR A 499 9.89 -11.52 -8.78
CA THR A 499 9.65 -11.06 -7.42
C THR A 499 10.98 -11.04 -6.65
N THR A 500 11.23 -9.91 -5.98
CA THR A 500 12.53 -9.56 -5.42
C THR A 500 12.42 -9.26 -3.94
N PHE A 501 13.23 -9.95 -3.15
CA PHE A 501 13.42 -9.74 -1.72
C PHE A 501 14.80 -9.12 -1.51
N TRP A 502 14.81 -7.89 -1.02
CA TRP A 502 15.98 -7.04 -0.98
C TRP A 502 16.24 -6.54 0.43
N ASN A 503 17.35 -6.96 1.02
CA ASN A 503 17.81 -6.51 2.33
C ASN A 503 16.73 -6.67 3.41
N LEU A 504 16.19 -7.89 3.54
CA LEU A 504 15.27 -8.25 4.61
C LEU A 504 16.07 -8.73 5.82
N GLY A 505 15.55 -8.52 7.03
CA GLY A 505 16.19 -9.03 8.22
C GLY A 505 15.27 -9.10 9.42
N THR A 506 15.82 -9.65 10.50
CA THR A 506 15.21 -9.64 11.84
C THR A 506 16.05 -8.75 12.75
N PRO A 507 15.49 -8.12 13.79
CA PRO A 507 16.28 -7.34 14.73
C PRO A 507 17.27 -8.27 15.44
N PRO A 508 18.46 -7.76 15.84
CA PRO A 508 19.30 -8.45 16.80
C PRO A 508 18.46 -8.81 18.03
N ARG A 509 18.59 -10.03 18.58
CA ARG A 509 17.86 -10.42 19.79
C ARG A 509 18.22 -9.46 20.94
N GLY A 510 17.41 -8.45 21.21
CA GLY A 510 17.67 -7.48 22.27
C GLY A 510 16.75 -6.25 22.29
N ASP A 511 16.31 -5.76 21.14
CA ASP A 511 15.45 -4.57 21.07
C ASP A 511 13.97 -4.95 20.92
N PRO A 512 13.07 -4.48 21.81
CA PRO A 512 11.65 -4.66 21.63
C PRO A 512 11.19 -3.85 20.39
N PRO A 513 10.21 -4.36 19.62
CA PRO A 513 9.63 -3.59 18.52
C PRO A 513 9.12 -2.23 19.05
N PRO A 514 9.13 -1.17 18.21
CA PRO A 514 8.56 0.11 18.60
C PRO A 514 7.15 -0.12 19.13
N ARG A 515 6.93 0.30 20.40
CA ARG A 515 5.63 0.11 21.06
C ARG A 515 4.55 0.75 20.18
N PRO A 516 3.40 0.09 20.02
CA PRO A 516 2.21 0.76 19.50
C PRO A 516 2.03 2.08 20.25
N PRO A 517 1.54 3.16 19.61
CA PRO A 517 1.01 4.27 20.39
C PRO A 517 0.07 3.69 21.45
N PRO A 518 0.16 4.12 22.71
CA PRO A 518 -0.73 3.60 23.75
C PRO A 518 -2.17 3.76 23.27
N PRO A 519 -3.05 2.76 23.52
CA PRO A 519 -4.46 2.96 23.27
C PRO A 519 -4.89 4.29 23.92
N PRO A 520 -5.76 5.08 23.27
CA PRO A 520 -6.26 6.29 23.91
C PRO A 520 -6.76 5.89 25.31
N PRO A 521 -6.42 6.64 26.37
CA PRO A 521 -6.91 6.34 27.69
C PRO A 521 -8.43 6.22 27.62
N SER A 522 -9.01 5.19 28.23
CA SER A 522 -10.45 5.12 28.42
C SER A 522 -10.91 6.48 28.95
N PRO A 523 -11.86 7.16 28.29
CA PRO A 523 -12.27 8.48 28.73
C PRO A 523 -12.73 8.40 30.18
N ALA A 524 -12.18 9.27 31.02
CA ALA A 524 -12.67 9.42 32.38
C ALA A 524 -14.18 9.71 32.31
N PRO A 525 -15.01 9.10 33.18
CA PRO A 525 -16.43 9.42 33.22
C PRO A 525 -16.58 10.94 33.44
N PRO A 526 -17.56 11.59 32.78
CA PRO A 526 -17.74 13.02 32.88
C PRO A 526 -17.91 13.44 34.35
N PRO A 527 -17.25 14.54 34.80
CA PRO A 527 -17.46 15.04 36.15
C PRO A 527 -18.89 15.55 36.28
N GLY A 528 -19.68 14.88 37.11
CA GLY A 528 -20.99 15.37 37.54
C GLY A 528 -22.18 14.52 37.11
N LEU A 529 -22.24 13.28 37.58
CA LEU A 529 -23.49 12.66 38.00
C LEU A 529 -23.21 11.88 39.28
N ALA A 530 -23.80 12.31 40.39
CA ALA A 530 -23.76 11.54 41.63
C ALA A 530 -24.33 10.14 41.35
N PRO A 531 -23.71 9.06 41.87
CA PRO A 531 -24.26 7.72 41.67
C PRO A 531 -25.65 7.65 42.29
N ALA A 532 -26.65 7.30 41.48
CA ALA A 532 -27.93 6.84 41.98
C ALA A 532 -27.65 5.60 42.84
N LEU A 533 -28.01 5.68 44.13
CA LEU A 533 -27.93 4.58 45.07
C LEU A 533 -28.68 3.37 44.50
N ALA A 534 -27.97 2.29 44.27
CA ALA A 534 -28.58 0.99 44.05
C ALA A 534 -29.33 0.56 45.33
N PRO A 535 -30.51 -0.07 45.24
CA PRO A 535 -31.21 -0.56 46.42
C PRO A 535 -30.41 -1.71 47.05
N GLU A 536 -30.24 -1.65 48.37
CA GLU A 536 -29.56 -2.66 49.18
C GLU A 536 -30.20 -4.05 49.02
N PRO A 537 -29.40 -5.13 48.90
CA PRO A 537 -29.88 -6.48 49.16
C PRO A 537 -29.93 -6.75 50.67
N ALA A 538 -31.01 -7.40 51.09
CA ALA A 538 -31.35 -7.70 52.47
C ALA A 538 -30.29 -8.51 53.24
N LEU A 539 -30.08 -8.11 54.51
CA LEU A 539 -29.32 -8.82 55.54
C LEU A 539 -30.03 -10.08 56.06
N ALA A 540 -29.26 -11.16 56.29
CA ALA A 540 -29.29 -12.03 57.50
C ALA A 540 -28.06 -13.01 57.48
N PRO A 541 -27.64 -13.66 58.59
CA PRO A 541 -26.63 -13.09 59.49
C PRO A 541 -25.48 -14.04 59.91
N SER A 542 -24.46 -13.40 60.51
CA SER A 542 -23.64 -13.81 61.67
C SER A 542 -22.67 -15.02 61.62
N GLY A 543 -21.39 -14.72 61.89
CA GLY A 543 -20.37 -15.65 62.42
C GLY A 543 -19.00 -14.94 62.61
N GLN A 544 -18.64 -14.64 63.85
CA GLN A 544 -17.45 -13.91 64.35
C GLN A 544 -16.17 -14.82 64.57
N PRO A 545 -15.03 -14.42 65.19
CA PRO A 545 -13.86 -13.72 64.61
C PRO A 545 -12.48 -14.27 65.11
N GLY A 546 -11.38 -13.55 64.85
CA GLY A 546 -10.08 -13.65 65.59
C GLY A 546 -8.94 -12.94 64.85
N GLU A 547 -8.44 -11.78 65.32
CA GLU A 547 -7.19 -11.57 66.14
C GLU A 547 -5.88 -11.91 65.39
N GLN A 548 -4.76 -11.17 65.36
CA GLN A 548 -4.11 -10.16 66.23
C GLN A 548 -3.01 -9.42 65.42
N GLN A 549 -2.54 -8.28 65.93
CA GLN A 549 -1.39 -7.43 65.53
C GLN A 549 -0.10 -7.85 66.32
N PRO A 550 1.08 -7.14 66.41
CA PRO A 550 1.64 -5.93 65.73
C PRO A 550 3.22 -5.87 65.52
N ILE A 551 3.75 -4.65 65.24
CA ILE A 551 5.10 -4.01 65.53
C ILE A 551 6.32 -4.37 64.63
N GLY A 552 7.26 -3.50 64.17
CA GLY A 552 7.53 -2.04 64.23
C GLY A 552 8.98 -1.66 63.77
N GLY A 553 9.23 -0.37 63.42
CA GLY A 553 10.52 0.41 63.48
C GLY A 553 11.70 0.07 62.53
N GLU A 554 12.63 0.94 62.09
CA GLU A 554 13.08 2.31 62.44
C GLU A 554 14.00 2.94 61.33
N ARG A 555 14.02 4.30 61.23
CA ARG A 555 15.17 5.27 61.06
C ARG A 555 16.13 5.21 59.84
N SER A 556 16.73 6.28 59.29
CA SER A 556 16.91 7.72 59.63
C SER A 556 17.53 8.53 58.45
N ARG A 557 17.12 9.81 58.29
CA ARG A 557 17.84 11.14 58.12
C ARG A 557 19.20 11.23 57.36
N ARG A 558 19.67 12.34 56.75
CA ARG A 558 19.24 13.72 56.36
C ARG A 558 20.46 14.43 55.66
N LEU A 559 20.18 15.23 54.62
CA LEU A 559 20.61 16.64 54.29
C LEU A 559 22.09 17.14 54.12
N LEU A 560 22.29 17.79 52.95
CA LEU A 560 22.76 19.18 52.63
C LEU A 560 24.25 19.64 52.61
N GLY A 561 24.54 20.48 51.58
CA GLY A 561 25.62 21.52 51.46
C GLY A 561 26.48 21.34 50.19
N ALA A 562 26.59 22.20 49.15
CA ALA A 562 26.75 23.65 48.90
C ALA A 562 28.21 24.11 48.63
N GLY A 563 28.42 24.93 47.56
CA GLY A 563 29.63 25.73 47.21
C GLY A 563 30.55 25.13 46.13
N GLY A 564 31.16 25.82 45.16
CA GLY A 564 31.45 27.24 44.90
C GLY A 564 32.14 27.45 43.52
N ALA A 565 32.55 28.69 43.22
CA ALA A 565 32.80 29.27 41.87
C ALA A 565 34.30 29.50 41.47
N GLY A 566 34.53 30.00 40.23
CA GLY A 566 35.77 30.65 39.71
C GLY A 566 36.01 30.30 38.22
N VAL A 567 35.89 31.14 37.17
CA VAL A 567 36.41 32.47 36.73
C VAL A 567 37.80 32.47 36.07
N GLY A 568 37.86 33.00 34.82
CA GLY A 568 39.01 33.63 34.14
C GLY A 568 39.56 32.85 32.92
N GLY A 569 39.78 33.40 31.72
CA GLY A 569 39.65 34.75 31.16
C GLY A 569 40.52 34.91 29.88
N SER A 570 40.12 35.80 28.95
CA SER A 570 40.86 36.43 27.82
C SER A 570 41.27 35.57 26.60
N GLY A 571 41.24 36.02 25.33
CA GLY A 571 40.87 37.31 24.73
C GLY A 571 40.99 37.31 23.18
N SER A 572 40.38 38.32 22.54
CA SER A 572 40.63 38.96 21.20
C SER A 572 40.76 38.07 19.93
N SER A 573 39.86 38.07 18.95
CA SER A 573 39.38 39.09 17.98
C SER A 573 40.10 39.12 16.60
N SER A 574 39.27 38.91 15.56
CA SER A 574 39.31 39.48 14.19
C SER A 574 39.98 38.75 13.01
N SER A 575 39.09 38.33 12.09
CA SER A 575 39.07 38.46 10.62
C SER A 575 40.11 37.83 9.69
N SER A 576 39.61 36.83 8.97
CA SER A 576 39.52 36.72 7.49
C SER A 576 40.57 35.92 6.71
N THR A 577 40.04 35.33 5.63
CA THR A 577 40.65 34.65 4.47
C THR A 577 40.75 33.12 4.56
N GLY A 578 40.06 32.47 3.61
CA GLY A 578 39.96 31.02 3.47
C GLY A 578 41.32 30.39 3.16
N ARG A 579 41.68 29.41 3.97
CA ARG A 579 42.74 28.43 3.70
C ARG A 579 42.11 27.04 3.65
N LEU A 580 42.55 26.24 2.68
CA LEU A 580 42.23 24.81 2.57
C LEU A 580 42.58 24.11 3.90
N PRO A 581 41.75 23.15 4.36
CA PRO A 581 41.88 22.56 5.68
C PRO A 581 43.22 21.85 5.86
N SER A 582 43.81 21.99 7.05
CA SER A 582 45.09 21.37 7.39
C SER A 582 45.00 19.84 7.41
N MET A 583 46.14 19.15 7.27
CA MET A 583 46.22 17.68 7.35
C MET A 583 45.54 17.10 8.62
N GLN A 584 45.55 17.82 9.74
CA GLN A 584 44.85 17.43 10.96
C GLN A 584 43.33 17.57 10.85
N GLN A 585 42.81 18.59 10.15
CA GLN A 585 41.37 18.71 9.88
C GLN A 585 40.89 17.68 8.87
N GLN A 586 41.71 17.31 7.88
CA GLN A 586 41.40 16.17 7.02
C GLN A 586 41.43 14.85 7.78
N GLN A 587 42.36 14.65 8.72
CA GLN A 587 42.34 13.48 9.61
C GLN A 587 41.11 13.46 10.53
N GLN A 588 40.66 14.61 11.03
CA GLN A 588 39.46 14.67 11.88
C GLN A 588 38.16 14.47 11.07
N GLN A 589 38.10 14.96 9.84
CA GLN A 589 37.01 14.67 8.90
C GLN A 589 37.03 13.22 8.43
N GLN A 590 38.20 12.61 8.24
CA GLN A 590 38.32 11.18 7.94
C GLN A 590 37.96 10.31 9.16
N GLN A 591 38.24 10.76 10.38
CA GLN A 591 37.82 10.07 11.60
C GLN A 591 36.31 10.22 11.88
N GLN A 592 35.71 11.37 11.57
CA GLN A 592 34.25 11.55 11.62
C GLN A 592 33.53 10.80 10.48
N ALA A 593 34.12 10.74 9.28
CA ALA A 593 33.66 9.85 8.21
C ALA A 593 33.85 8.37 8.59
N GLY A 594 34.88 8.04 9.38
CA GLY A 594 35.07 6.72 9.99
C GLY A 594 34.05 6.38 11.08
N ALA A 595 33.53 7.38 11.80
CA ALA A 595 32.41 7.21 12.74
C ALA A 595 31.05 7.10 12.02
N LEU A 596 30.86 7.83 10.90
CA LEU A 596 29.71 7.67 10.01
C LEU A 596 29.75 6.35 9.23
N ARG A 597 30.94 5.79 8.95
CA ARG A 597 31.11 4.41 8.46
C ARG A 597 30.83 3.34 9.52
N ARG A 598 31.01 3.63 10.81
CA ARG A 598 30.53 2.75 11.90
C ARG A 598 29.00 2.75 12.05
N LEU A 599 28.30 3.75 11.51
CA LEU A 599 26.83 3.79 11.39
C LEU A 599 26.32 3.25 10.03
N ALA A 600 27.22 2.76 9.18
CA ALA A 600 26.90 2.17 7.88
C ALA A 600 26.70 0.64 7.93
N GLN A 601 26.93 -0.03 9.05
CA GLN A 601 26.81 -1.49 9.19
C GLN A 601 26.48 -1.86 10.66
N GLU A 602 25.23 -1.67 11.09
CA GLU A 602 24.72 -2.47 12.22
C GLU A 602 24.42 -3.87 11.66
N ASP A 603 25.48 -4.66 11.69
CA ASP A 603 25.70 -6.00 11.13
C ASP A 603 25.08 -7.13 11.98
N ASP A 604 24.03 -6.83 12.75
CA ASP A 604 23.44 -7.79 13.70
C ASP A 604 22.02 -8.26 13.29
N GLN A 605 21.58 -8.01 12.04
CA GLN A 605 20.35 -8.64 11.55
C GLN A 605 20.59 -10.12 11.28
N ALA A 606 19.85 -11.00 11.97
CA ALA A 606 19.95 -12.43 11.69
C ALA A 606 19.42 -12.71 10.27
N SER A 607 20.10 -13.63 9.61
CA SER A 607 19.79 -14.11 8.27
C SER A 607 18.37 -14.68 8.18
N VAL A 608 17.76 -14.50 7.02
CA VAL A 608 16.40 -14.97 6.73
C VAL A 608 16.49 -16.27 5.93
N GLY A 609 15.86 -17.34 6.42
CA GLY A 609 15.82 -18.61 5.69
C GLY A 609 15.03 -18.52 4.38
N LEU A 610 15.53 -19.15 3.32
CA LEU A 610 14.84 -19.20 2.02
C LEU A 610 13.50 -19.97 2.08
N PRO A 611 12.51 -19.64 1.21
CA PRO A 611 11.25 -20.38 1.15
C PRO A 611 11.43 -21.79 0.53
N PRO A 612 10.40 -22.66 0.60
CA PRO A 612 10.39 -23.93 -0.13
C PRO A 612 10.41 -23.76 -1.66
N CYS A 613 10.87 -24.77 -2.40
CA CYS A 613 11.06 -24.68 -3.86
C CYS A 613 9.78 -24.54 -4.70
N ASP A 614 8.60 -24.75 -4.11
CA ASP A 614 7.31 -24.54 -4.77
C ASP A 614 6.82 -23.08 -4.69
N PHE A 615 7.65 -22.17 -4.15
CA PHE A 615 7.28 -20.77 -3.95
C PHE A 615 7.17 -19.98 -5.26
N GLY A 616 8.08 -20.21 -6.21
CA GLY A 616 8.04 -19.55 -7.51
C GLY A 616 9.37 -19.63 -8.26
N PRO A 617 9.40 -19.32 -9.56
CA PRO A 617 10.59 -19.36 -10.37
C PRO A 617 11.30 -18.00 -10.41
N GLN A 618 12.59 -17.98 -10.71
CA GLN A 618 13.36 -16.78 -11.06
C GLN A 618 13.24 -15.65 -10.02
N LEU A 619 13.24 -16.01 -8.74
CA LEU A 619 13.16 -15.09 -7.61
C LEU A 619 14.53 -14.53 -7.23
N ASN A 620 14.57 -13.31 -6.73
CA ASN A 620 15.80 -12.66 -6.30
C ASN A 620 15.80 -12.50 -4.78
N PHE A 621 16.84 -13.00 -4.11
CA PHE A 621 17.09 -12.88 -2.67
C PHE A 621 18.45 -12.19 -2.50
N ILE A 622 18.42 -10.89 -2.26
CA ILE A 622 19.64 -10.07 -2.15
C ILE A 622 19.79 -9.55 -0.72
N GLY A 623 20.88 -9.89 -0.03
CA GLY A 623 21.11 -9.55 1.37
C GLY A 623 21.47 -10.77 2.21
N SER A 624 21.10 -10.74 3.49
CA SER A 624 21.42 -11.79 4.47
C SER A 624 20.37 -12.91 4.42
N PHE A 625 20.52 -13.85 3.48
CA PHE A 625 19.67 -15.03 3.36
C PHE A 625 20.44 -16.33 3.62
N ASP A 626 19.85 -17.22 4.41
CA ASP A 626 20.42 -18.54 4.72
C ASP A 626 20.00 -19.58 3.68
N GLY A 627 20.99 -20.28 3.12
CA GLY A 627 20.80 -21.48 2.31
C GLY A 627 21.61 -21.47 1.01
N ASP A 628 22.39 -22.54 0.80
CA ASP A 628 23.01 -22.81 -0.49
C ASP A 628 21.92 -23.21 -1.50
N SER A 629 21.69 -22.37 -2.51
CA SER A 629 20.99 -22.67 -3.79
C SER A 629 19.90 -23.75 -3.74
N MET A 630 19.02 -23.76 -2.72
CA MET A 630 18.19 -24.93 -2.40
C MET A 630 17.24 -25.35 -3.53
N CYS A 631 17.03 -24.47 -4.50
CA CYS A 631 16.14 -24.65 -5.63
C CYS A 631 16.81 -24.22 -6.94
N SER A 632 17.96 -24.82 -7.30
CA SER A 632 18.68 -24.52 -8.56
C SER A 632 17.78 -24.64 -9.79
N ASP A 633 16.86 -25.61 -9.78
CA ASP A 633 15.85 -25.81 -10.82
C ASP A 633 14.91 -24.62 -10.96
N MET A 634 14.65 -23.85 -9.88
CA MET A 634 13.82 -22.64 -9.94
C MET A 634 14.59 -21.40 -10.37
N GLN A 635 15.90 -21.51 -10.67
CA GLN A 635 16.74 -20.39 -11.12
C GLN A 635 16.71 -19.18 -10.18
N TRP A 636 16.74 -19.41 -8.87
CA TRP A 636 16.82 -18.32 -7.89
C TRP A 636 18.19 -17.64 -7.93
N LEU A 637 18.18 -16.31 -7.75
CA LEU A 637 19.37 -15.50 -7.57
C LEU A 637 19.51 -15.21 -6.08
N VAL A 638 20.51 -15.81 -5.43
CA VAL A 638 20.81 -15.58 -4.02
C VAL A 638 22.19 -14.94 -3.93
N GLN A 639 22.26 -13.69 -3.46
CA GLN A 639 23.51 -12.94 -3.39
C GLN A 639 23.56 -12.06 -2.14
N PRO A 640 24.74 -11.80 -1.58
CA PRO A 640 24.88 -10.79 -0.54
C PRO A 640 24.52 -9.40 -1.10
N LEU A 641 24.18 -8.48 -0.19
CA LEU A 641 24.02 -7.08 -0.57
C LEU A 641 25.39 -6.50 -0.95
N GLY A 642 25.53 -5.99 -2.17
CA GLY A 642 26.79 -5.39 -2.63
C GLY A 642 27.15 -4.12 -1.85
N GLU A 643 28.44 -3.85 -1.69
CA GLU A 643 28.98 -2.71 -0.91
C GLU A 643 28.37 -1.35 -1.30
N TYR A 644 28.10 -1.14 -2.59
CA TYR A 644 27.55 0.10 -3.13
C TYR A 644 26.05 0.01 -3.44
N ALA A 645 25.42 -1.12 -3.14
CA ALA A 645 24.02 -1.32 -3.42
C ALA A 645 23.17 -0.54 -2.39
N PRO A 646 22.08 0.12 -2.81
CA PRO A 646 21.23 0.86 -1.88
C PRO A 646 20.56 -0.10 -0.90
N ALA A 647 20.44 0.28 0.37
CA ALA A 647 19.74 -0.52 1.39
C ALA A 647 18.25 -0.73 1.04
N ASP A 648 17.66 0.19 0.28
CA ASP A 648 16.30 0.14 -0.27
C ASP A 648 16.40 0.33 -1.79
N LEU A 649 16.21 -0.75 -2.55
CA LEU A 649 16.34 -0.75 -4.02
C LEU A 649 15.38 0.22 -4.70
N HIS A 650 14.15 0.34 -4.20
CA HIS A 650 13.15 1.25 -4.76
C HIS A 650 13.64 2.70 -4.69
N ARG A 651 14.14 3.13 -3.51
CA ARG A 651 14.71 4.49 -3.36
C ARG A 651 15.92 4.72 -4.26
N GLY A 652 16.75 3.70 -4.45
CA GLY A 652 17.86 3.74 -5.40
C GLY A 652 17.39 4.01 -6.82
N GLN A 653 16.40 3.25 -7.30
CA GLN A 653 15.83 3.41 -8.64
C GLN A 653 15.11 4.77 -8.80
N VAL A 654 14.39 5.24 -7.78
CA VAL A 654 13.78 6.59 -7.80
C VAL A 654 14.84 7.67 -7.97
N SER A 655 15.95 7.58 -7.23
CA SER A 655 17.05 8.55 -7.31
C SER A 655 17.68 8.55 -8.69
N GLU A 656 17.90 7.36 -9.26
CA GLU A 656 18.44 7.21 -10.62
C GLU A 656 17.47 7.77 -11.68
N ARG A 657 16.17 7.48 -11.56
CA ARG A 657 15.16 8.03 -12.46
C ARG A 657 15.15 9.56 -12.45
N ILE A 658 15.18 10.18 -11.27
CA ILE A 658 15.20 11.65 -11.14
C ILE A 658 16.46 12.22 -11.79
N ALA A 659 17.63 11.59 -11.58
CA ALA A 659 18.89 12.02 -12.20
C ALA A 659 18.86 11.92 -13.74
N ARG A 660 18.26 10.85 -14.29
CA ARG A 660 18.07 10.69 -15.74
C ARG A 660 17.13 11.77 -16.31
N SER A 661 16.04 12.10 -15.62
CA SER A 661 15.13 13.17 -16.05
C SER A 661 15.80 14.55 -16.06
N ALA A 662 16.63 14.86 -15.05
CA ALA A 662 17.35 16.14 -14.96
C ALA A 662 18.47 16.30 -16.00
N SER A 663 18.97 15.21 -16.56
CA SER A 663 20.03 15.19 -17.58
C SER A 663 19.49 15.16 -19.03
N SER A 664 18.18 15.03 -19.22
CA SER A 664 17.56 15.00 -20.54
C SER A 664 17.65 16.37 -21.25
N PRO A 665 18.00 16.42 -22.55
CA PRO A 665 18.05 17.65 -23.33
C PRO A 665 16.73 18.43 -23.34
N ALA A 666 15.59 17.77 -23.17
CA ALA A 666 14.28 18.41 -23.11
C ALA A 666 14.03 19.24 -21.83
N ALA A 667 14.88 19.08 -20.80
CA ALA A 667 14.80 19.82 -19.54
C ALA A 667 15.79 21.01 -19.46
N ARG A 668 16.60 21.25 -20.51
CA ARG A 668 17.59 22.34 -20.58
C ARG A 668 17.16 23.48 -21.48
#